data_AF-A0A2M7VRI6-F1
#
_entry.id   AF-A0A2M7VRI6-F1
#
_cell.length_a   1.000
_cell.length_b   1.000
_cell.length_c   1.000
_cell.angle_alpha   90.00
_cell.angle_beta   90.00
_cell.angle_gamma   90.00
#
_symmetry.space_group_name_H-M   'P 1'
#
loop_
_entity.id
_entity.type
_entity.pdbx_description
1 polymer ?
#
loop_
_entity_poly.entity_id
_entity_poly.type
_entity_poly.pdbx_seq_one_letter_code
_entity_poly.pdbx_strand_id
1 'polypeptide(L)'
;MPNNDSNNKKPLLIYAKGEVYKEEWTRVDSLEQNGLTKSALTEVEAIYKKAKEENNHQQIIKALIIKAKLQSYIEENSFVKTLNELNDEAEKSTYPLTPLLHSIIGESYWRYYQNNRWKFYNRTETVNFDNKDITTWDLKKITDASIQHYLLSIKNIDSLTRTPIEFFSEIIIEDNARNYRPFLYDFLAHRASDYFMNEEPSITKPVYAFVMDSASYLASYKEFANINIVCKDSMSLKYYALQTLQNLTKNHLNDTSPTALIDVELKRLKFVKQNSVVENSDTLYYKALSRLYADFAAYPTSTEIIYELALIHQAKGNSYKPLESEDNKWELKKTVNMCLNAIHKFPDTYGADRCRLLENQIKMKNLNVTIEKVNIPETPFKAKLTFKNLTDVHFKLVKVDFEDYKNWNRNLDREVRFKNIVESKLIKEWNLNLQDEGDFQEHSGEIKMDNLPLGFYVLLTSTAKEPIYNEEAIALTPFWISNLSYLTRKNDKEEVEFFVMDREKGNPLKGVKAKLYFEKYNYTFRKYEWISLGTKITDENGFFKVMPGMEYRNFYADFSLNDDMLNTEDSYYQYKYYDNTRTYVRTIFFTDRAIYRPGQTVYFKGIVLQTDNENNNSIKTNFQSTVTFYDANNQKVASLKLVTNEYGTFNGSFVTPNNGLNGQMYISDTHGSNYFSVEEYKRPKFEVTFLPIKGSYKLEEVVNVVGNAKTYSGAALDEGEVKYRVVRNASFPYWCYYFWGYWPQSAEMEIKNGTTTTDDNGDFKIDFIAKPDHSINKKFSPTYSYTVYADVVDINGETHSSTAYVYVGYKALNINISIPDIVNKNSVDTFDFYTTNLNGEPEPAQGNVKVWALKMPNKYYRTALWTKGDKKFITKEDYLKDFPIDVYEEENNKYKWEKSSKVYDHDFNTATKKSIRLLHLQEFTPGYYVLEAITKDKFGQEVKEVKYFTVFDDIEKYIPVNEIG
;
A
#
# COMPACT_ATOMS: atom_id res chain seq x y z
N MET A 1 51.90 -36.04 1.27
CA MET A 1 53.01 -35.46 0.47
C MET A 1 52.99 -33.97 0.71
N PRO A 2 54.08 -33.37 1.22
CA PRO A 2 54.07 -32.00 1.70
C PRO A 2 54.21 -31.03 0.52
N ASN A 3 53.40 -29.99 0.46
CA ASN A 3 53.68 -28.83 -0.38
C ASN A 3 53.35 -27.55 0.40
N ASN A 4 54.41 -27.03 1.01
CA ASN A 4 54.70 -25.64 1.37
C ASN A 4 53.53 -24.71 1.72
N ASP A 5 53.40 -24.50 3.02
CA ASP A 5 53.23 -23.16 3.58
C ASP A 5 54.24 -22.18 2.97
N SER A 6 53.73 -21.20 2.23
CA SER A 6 54.34 -19.87 2.17
C SER A 6 53.23 -18.85 2.01
N ASN A 7 52.66 -18.45 3.14
CA ASN A 7 51.71 -17.36 3.26
C ASN A 7 52.45 -16.03 2.98
N ASN A 8 52.72 -15.76 1.71
CA ASN A 8 53.29 -14.50 1.23
C ASN A 8 52.20 -13.41 1.27
N LYS A 9 51.79 -12.98 2.47
CA LYS A 9 50.93 -11.80 2.62
C LYS A 9 51.74 -10.58 2.19
N LYS A 10 51.46 -10.04 1.00
CA LYS A 10 52.05 -8.78 0.52
C LYS A 10 51.84 -7.68 1.59
N PRO A 11 52.82 -6.80 1.83
CA PRO A 11 52.77 -5.82 2.92
C PRO A 11 51.64 -4.80 2.74
N LEU A 12 51.14 -4.21 3.83
CA LEU A 12 50.18 -3.11 3.76
C LEU A 12 50.77 -1.91 2.99
N LEU A 13 49.92 -1.20 2.27
CA LEU A 13 50.24 0.04 1.57
C LEU A 13 49.96 1.21 2.53
N ILE A 14 51.02 1.90 2.94
CA ILE A 14 50.96 3.06 3.83
C ILE A 14 51.38 4.30 3.03
N TYR A 15 50.60 5.36 3.14
CA TYR A 15 50.83 6.64 2.46
C TYR A 15 51.14 7.72 3.48
N ALA A 16 51.88 8.76 3.07
CA ALA A 16 52.21 9.88 3.94
C ALA A 16 50.96 10.71 4.24
N LYS A 17 50.72 11.03 5.53
CA LYS A 17 49.61 11.92 5.96
C LYS A 17 49.87 13.41 5.67
N GLY A 18 51.11 13.79 5.31
CA GLY A 18 51.53 15.18 5.03
C GLY A 18 51.58 16.09 6.26
N GLU A 19 51.84 17.39 6.06
CA GLU A 19 51.69 18.42 7.11
C GLU A 19 50.23 18.54 7.56
N VAL A 20 50.03 18.99 8.81
CA VAL A 20 48.71 19.20 9.38
C VAL A 20 48.18 20.58 8.92
N TYR A 21 47.22 20.60 7.99
CA TYR A 21 46.58 21.81 7.44
C TYR A 21 45.60 22.49 8.42
N LYS A 22 45.80 22.32 9.73
CA LYS A 22 44.80 22.69 10.74
C LYS A 22 44.60 24.21 10.81
N GLU A 23 45.67 24.99 10.64
CA GLU A 23 45.57 26.46 10.65
C GLU A 23 44.80 26.95 9.42
N GLU A 24 45.12 26.42 8.24
CA GLU A 24 44.45 26.75 6.98
C GLU A 24 42.96 26.35 7.01
N TRP A 25 42.64 25.15 7.50
CA TRP A 25 41.25 24.70 7.67
C TRP A 25 40.49 25.51 8.72
N THR A 26 41.13 25.89 9.83
CA THR A 26 40.50 26.76 10.84
C THR A 26 40.15 28.12 10.25
N ARG A 27 41.00 28.64 9.34
CA ARG A 27 40.70 29.87 8.61
C ARG A 27 39.55 29.69 7.63
N VAL A 28 39.51 28.58 6.88
CA VAL A 28 38.36 28.25 6.01
C VAL A 28 37.06 28.21 6.82
N ASP A 29 37.04 27.51 7.96
CA ASP A 29 35.87 27.39 8.83
C ASP A 29 35.43 28.76 9.37
N SER A 30 36.39 29.60 9.79
CA SER A 30 36.10 30.96 10.25
C SER A 30 35.52 31.84 9.14
N LEU A 31 36.03 31.74 7.91
CA LEU A 31 35.52 32.48 6.77
C LEU A 31 34.11 32.01 6.39
N GLU A 32 33.83 30.70 6.44
CA GLU A 32 32.50 30.15 6.18
C GLU A 32 31.48 30.60 7.25
N GLN A 33 31.83 30.54 8.53
CA GLN A 33 30.97 31.00 9.63
C GLN A 33 30.61 32.49 9.53
N ASN A 34 31.51 33.30 8.96
CA ASN A 34 31.29 34.73 8.73
C ASN A 34 30.60 35.03 7.38
N GLY A 35 30.18 34.02 6.61
CA GLY A 35 29.52 34.18 5.31
C GLY A 35 30.43 34.68 4.18
N LEU A 36 31.75 34.60 4.36
CA LEU A 36 32.76 35.07 3.41
C LEU A 36 33.15 33.97 2.40
N THR A 37 32.15 33.42 1.70
CA THR A 37 32.29 32.24 0.83
C THR A 37 33.37 32.37 -0.24
N LYS A 38 33.52 33.55 -0.87
CA LYS A 38 34.55 33.78 -1.89
C LYS A 38 35.97 33.76 -1.32
N SER A 39 36.15 34.32 -0.12
CA SER A 39 37.44 34.28 0.58
C SER A 39 37.77 32.87 1.06
N ALA A 40 36.76 32.14 1.56
CA ALA A 40 36.91 30.73 1.93
C ALA A 40 37.33 29.88 0.72
N LEU A 41 36.74 30.13 -0.46
CA LEU A 41 37.07 29.42 -1.69
C LEU A 41 38.53 29.64 -2.10
N THR A 42 39.02 30.87 -2.04
CA THR A 42 40.45 31.18 -2.32
C THR A 42 41.39 30.41 -1.39
N GLU A 43 41.07 30.33 -0.10
CA GLU A 43 41.89 29.60 0.87
C GLU A 43 41.85 28.07 0.59
N VAL A 44 40.68 27.53 0.23
CA VAL A 44 40.54 26.11 -0.16
C VAL A 44 41.30 25.79 -1.45
N GLU A 45 41.34 26.69 -2.43
CA GLU A 45 42.14 26.52 -3.66
C GLU A 45 43.65 26.50 -3.36
N ALA A 46 44.11 27.32 -2.40
CA ALA A 46 45.49 27.29 -1.93
C ALA A 46 45.83 25.97 -1.23
N ILE A 47 44.94 25.48 -0.34
CA ILE A 47 45.07 24.16 0.30
C ILE A 47 45.13 23.05 -0.76
N TYR A 48 44.23 23.06 -1.73
CA TYR A 48 44.19 22.07 -2.81
C TYR A 48 45.51 22.02 -3.60
N LYS A 49 46.06 23.19 -3.97
CA LYS A 49 47.33 23.27 -4.70
C LYS A 49 48.50 22.72 -3.87
N LYS A 50 48.63 23.15 -2.61
CA LYS A 50 49.67 22.66 -1.68
C LYS A 50 49.56 21.14 -1.48
N ALA A 51 48.35 20.63 -1.31
CA ALA A 51 48.09 19.21 -1.15
C ALA A 51 48.49 18.38 -2.37
N LYS A 52 48.34 18.90 -3.60
CA LYS A 52 48.83 18.23 -4.82
C LYS A 52 50.36 18.20 -4.90
N GLU A 53 51.03 19.29 -4.55
CA GLU A 53 52.49 19.37 -4.52
C GLU A 53 53.09 18.37 -3.51
N GLU A 54 52.42 18.17 -2.38
CA GLU A 54 52.82 17.23 -1.33
C GLU A 54 52.35 15.78 -1.56
N ASN A 55 51.56 15.51 -2.60
CA ASN A 55 50.85 14.24 -2.80
C ASN A 55 49.98 13.82 -1.59
N ASN A 56 49.37 14.79 -0.89
CA ASN A 56 48.51 14.53 0.25
C ASN A 56 47.08 14.19 -0.19
N HIS A 57 46.85 12.91 -0.50
CA HIS A 57 45.58 12.43 -1.07
C HIS A 57 44.34 12.73 -0.20
N GLN A 58 44.44 12.74 1.13
CA GLN A 58 43.33 13.08 2.01
C GLN A 58 42.91 14.54 1.84
N GLN A 59 43.89 15.45 1.87
CA GLN A 59 43.64 16.88 1.76
C GLN A 59 43.18 17.29 0.36
N ILE A 60 43.65 16.59 -0.67
CA ILE A 60 43.14 16.75 -2.04
C ILE A 60 41.63 16.48 -2.07
N ILE A 61 41.17 15.34 -1.51
CA ILE A 61 39.74 15.00 -1.49
C ILE A 61 38.94 15.99 -0.64
N LYS A 62 39.43 16.31 0.56
CA LYS A 62 38.78 17.28 1.45
C LYS A 62 38.59 18.63 0.78
N ALA A 63 39.65 19.12 0.13
CA ALA A 63 39.62 20.38 -0.61
C ALA A 63 38.63 20.34 -1.77
N LEU A 64 38.57 19.24 -2.55
CA LEU A 64 37.59 19.10 -3.64
C LEU A 64 36.14 19.11 -3.13
N ILE A 65 35.84 18.43 -2.02
CA ILE A 65 34.49 18.38 -1.44
C ILE A 65 34.07 19.76 -0.91
N ILE A 66 34.95 20.44 -0.17
CA ILE A 66 34.65 21.77 0.36
C ILE A 66 34.59 22.81 -0.77
N LYS A 67 35.47 22.71 -1.78
CA LYS A 67 35.42 23.56 -2.98
C LYS A 67 34.08 23.44 -3.69
N ALA A 68 33.60 22.22 -3.92
CA ALA A 68 32.29 21.94 -4.50
C ALA A 68 31.15 22.61 -3.72
N LYS A 69 31.16 22.47 -2.38
CA LYS A 69 30.19 23.11 -1.48
C LYS A 69 30.22 24.63 -1.64
N LEU A 70 31.39 25.25 -1.56
CA LEU A 70 31.53 26.71 -1.64
C LEU A 70 31.14 27.26 -3.02
N GLN A 71 31.53 26.58 -4.12
CA GLN A 71 31.11 26.93 -5.48
C GLN A 71 29.59 26.90 -5.65
N SER A 72 28.90 25.97 -4.97
CA SER A 72 27.44 25.87 -5.05
C SER A 72 26.69 27.09 -4.53
N TYR A 73 27.31 27.89 -3.67
CA TYR A 73 26.73 29.12 -3.13
C TYR A 73 26.93 30.36 -4.01
N ILE A 74 27.86 30.32 -4.96
CA ILE A 74 28.29 31.51 -5.72
C ILE A 74 28.09 31.40 -7.23
N GLU A 75 27.94 30.18 -7.78
CA GLU A 75 27.90 29.94 -9.23
C GLU A 75 26.59 29.28 -9.69
N GLU A 76 26.01 29.81 -10.77
CA GLU A 76 24.93 29.15 -11.52
C GLU A 76 25.48 27.88 -12.22
N ASN A 77 24.67 26.82 -12.28
CA ASN A 77 25.07 25.50 -12.84
C ASN A 77 26.34 24.89 -12.20
N SER A 78 26.69 25.32 -10.97
CA SER A 78 27.84 24.84 -10.19
C SER A 78 27.96 23.32 -10.16
N PHE A 79 26.85 22.59 -10.06
CA PHE A 79 26.87 21.13 -10.05
C PHE A 79 27.50 20.50 -11.30
N VAL A 80 27.18 21.00 -12.51
CA VAL A 80 27.74 20.51 -13.78
C VAL A 80 29.24 20.78 -13.82
N LYS A 81 29.65 21.98 -13.42
CA LYS A 81 31.05 22.39 -13.38
C LYS A 81 31.86 21.56 -12.38
N THR A 82 31.37 21.42 -11.15
CA THR A 82 32.00 20.59 -10.12
C THR A 82 32.15 19.14 -10.61
N LEU A 83 31.14 18.58 -11.25
CA LEU A 83 31.20 17.21 -11.77
C LEU A 83 32.27 17.06 -12.87
N ASN A 84 32.38 18.04 -13.77
CA ASN A 84 33.44 18.09 -14.77
C ASN A 84 34.83 18.23 -14.14
N GLU A 85 34.98 19.09 -13.12
CA GLU A 85 36.24 19.23 -12.37
C GLU A 85 36.65 17.91 -11.68
N LEU A 86 35.69 17.19 -11.08
CA LEU A 86 35.94 15.89 -10.45
C LEU A 86 36.34 14.82 -11.48
N ASN A 87 35.68 14.80 -12.65
CA ASN A 87 36.04 13.89 -13.75
C ASN A 87 37.45 14.16 -14.28
N ASP A 88 37.77 15.44 -14.55
CA ASP A 88 39.11 15.86 -15.00
C ASP A 88 40.20 15.50 -13.98
N GLU A 89 39.89 15.60 -12.68
CA GLU A 89 40.80 15.20 -11.62
C GLU A 89 40.96 13.68 -11.55
N ALA A 90 39.87 12.93 -11.69
CA ALA A 90 39.90 11.47 -11.67
C ALA A 90 40.78 10.91 -12.80
N GLU A 91 40.70 11.47 -14.02
CA GLU A 91 41.53 11.07 -15.16
C GLU A 91 43.04 11.27 -14.94
N LYS A 92 43.42 12.31 -14.18
CA LYS A 92 44.83 12.66 -13.90
C LYS A 92 45.36 12.03 -12.61
N SER A 93 44.46 11.56 -11.75
CA SER A 93 44.80 11.01 -10.44
C SER A 93 45.45 9.62 -10.56
N THR A 94 46.21 9.25 -9.54
CA THR A 94 46.76 7.90 -9.37
C THR A 94 46.31 7.29 -8.04
N TYR A 95 46.53 5.99 -7.86
CA TYR A 95 46.24 5.30 -6.61
C TYR A 95 47.03 5.93 -5.43
N PRO A 96 46.41 6.18 -4.26
CA PRO A 96 45.09 5.73 -3.81
C PRO A 96 43.95 6.74 -4.01
N LEU A 97 44.18 7.87 -4.70
CA LEU A 97 43.19 8.93 -4.90
C LEU A 97 42.10 8.53 -5.92
N THR A 98 42.48 7.89 -7.03
CA THR A 98 41.57 7.55 -8.14
C THR A 98 40.31 6.77 -7.71
N PRO A 99 40.39 5.70 -6.89
CA PRO A 99 39.20 4.95 -6.49
C PRO A 99 38.20 5.77 -5.67
N LEU A 100 38.68 6.68 -4.82
CA LEU A 100 37.84 7.56 -4.01
C LEU A 100 37.10 8.59 -4.86
N LEU A 101 37.80 9.20 -5.82
CA LEU A 101 37.18 10.14 -6.77
C LEU A 101 36.06 9.46 -7.57
N HIS A 102 36.30 8.26 -8.08
CA HIS A 102 35.24 7.50 -8.77
C HIS A 102 34.04 7.18 -7.87
N SER A 103 34.26 6.87 -6.58
CA SER A 103 33.15 6.66 -5.63
C SER A 103 32.33 7.93 -5.37
N ILE A 104 32.97 9.10 -5.33
CA ILE A 104 32.30 10.40 -5.17
C ILE A 104 31.53 10.78 -6.43
N ILE A 105 32.14 10.57 -7.60
CA ILE A 105 31.53 10.86 -8.90
C ILE A 105 30.30 9.97 -9.12
N GLY A 106 30.41 8.66 -8.85
CA GLY A 106 29.28 7.73 -8.93
C GLY A 106 28.12 8.15 -8.03
N GLU A 107 28.40 8.59 -6.79
CA GLU A 107 27.36 9.12 -5.89
C GLU A 107 26.75 10.42 -6.42
N SER A 108 27.55 11.29 -7.03
CA SER A 108 27.08 12.55 -7.60
C SER A 108 26.11 12.33 -8.76
N TYR A 109 26.42 11.42 -9.68
CA TYR A 109 25.49 11.01 -10.74
C TYR A 109 24.18 10.45 -10.16
N TRP A 110 24.27 9.59 -9.15
CA TRP A 110 23.10 9.01 -8.50
C TRP A 110 22.23 10.04 -7.79
N ARG A 111 22.84 10.95 -7.00
CA ARG A 111 22.12 12.03 -6.32
C ARG A 111 21.48 13.00 -7.29
N TYR A 112 22.10 13.27 -8.43
CA TYR A 112 21.50 14.08 -9.48
C TYR A 112 20.19 13.48 -9.98
N TYR A 113 20.16 12.16 -10.25
CA TYR A 113 18.93 11.46 -10.60
C TYR A 113 17.88 11.58 -9.49
N GLN A 114 18.25 11.27 -8.23
CA GLN A 114 17.32 11.30 -7.10
C GLN A 114 16.65 12.67 -6.92
N ASN A 115 17.43 13.75 -7.03
CA ASN A 115 16.93 15.12 -6.91
C ASN A 115 16.07 15.57 -8.11
N ASN A 116 16.21 14.94 -9.27
CA ASN A 116 15.52 15.29 -10.52
C ASN A 116 14.55 14.21 -11.00
N ARG A 117 14.22 13.23 -10.15
CA ARG A 117 13.47 12.03 -10.52
C ARG A 117 12.15 12.30 -11.24
N TRP A 118 11.39 13.29 -10.77
CA TRP A 118 10.13 13.72 -11.38
C TRP A 118 10.27 14.20 -12.83
N LYS A 119 11.44 14.72 -13.22
CA LYS A 119 11.72 15.16 -14.59
C LYS A 119 11.94 13.98 -15.54
N PHE A 120 12.45 12.86 -15.04
CA PHE A 120 12.77 11.69 -15.86
C PHE A 120 11.55 10.79 -16.11
N TYR A 121 10.53 10.82 -15.26
CA TYR A 121 9.31 10.01 -15.45
C TYR A 121 8.51 10.35 -16.72
N ASN A 122 8.65 11.58 -17.24
CA ASN A 122 7.91 12.06 -18.41
C ASN A 122 8.81 12.34 -19.62
N ARG A 123 10.10 11.94 -19.59
CA ARG A 123 11.10 12.30 -20.61
C ARG A 123 11.45 11.08 -21.47
N THR A 124 11.32 11.20 -22.79
CA THR A 124 11.85 10.24 -23.78
C THR A 124 13.37 10.40 -23.95
N GLU A 125 14.04 9.43 -24.60
CA GLU A 125 15.48 9.50 -24.91
C GLU A 125 15.83 10.83 -25.61
N THR A 126 16.91 11.50 -25.17
CA THR A 126 17.31 12.82 -25.69
C THR A 126 18.11 12.70 -26.98
N VAL A 127 17.63 13.34 -28.06
CA VAL A 127 18.19 13.21 -29.43
C VAL A 127 19.41 14.12 -29.69
N ASN A 128 19.67 15.12 -28.84
CA ASN A 128 20.82 16.04 -28.93
C ASN A 128 21.46 16.26 -27.55
N PHE A 129 22.32 15.34 -27.10
CA PHE A 129 22.97 15.43 -25.79
C PHE A 129 24.41 15.96 -25.87
N ASP A 130 24.80 16.77 -24.89
CA ASP A 130 26.18 17.18 -24.66
C ASP A 130 26.80 16.26 -23.59
N ASN A 131 27.91 15.60 -23.92
CA ASN A 131 28.63 14.73 -22.99
C ASN A 131 29.23 15.47 -21.79
N LYS A 132 29.35 16.80 -21.83
CA LYS A 132 29.84 17.61 -20.70
C LYS A 132 28.73 18.23 -19.86
N ASP A 133 27.47 18.06 -20.25
CA ASP A 133 26.31 18.59 -19.54
C ASP A 133 25.30 17.49 -19.18
N ILE A 134 25.35 17.06 -17.91
CA ILE A 134 24.45 16.05 -17.33
C ILE A 134 22.96 16.43 -17.44
N THR A 135 22.61 17.72 -17.61
CA THR A 135 21.20 18.14 -17.77
C THR A 135 20.59 17.68 -19.11
N THR A 136 21.45 17.35 -20.08
CA THR A 136 21.06 16.82 -21.39
C THR A 136 20.96 15.30 -21.43
N TRP A 137 21.44 14.61 -20.38
CA TRP A 137 21.49 13.14 -20.35
C TRP A 137 20.13 12.53 -20.05
N ASP A 138 19.88 11.37 -20.66
CA ASP A 138 18.76 10.51 -20.32
C ASP A 138 19.06 9.66 -19.07
N LEU A 139 18.02 8.97 -18.56
CA LEU A 139 18.14 8.15 -17.36
C LEU A 139 19.12 6.98 -17.56
N LYS A 140 19.16 6.40 -18.76
CA LYS A 140 20.04 5.29 -19.09
C LYS A 140 21.50 5.70 -18.97
N LYS A 141 21.88 6.83 -19.55
CA LYS A 141 23.23 7.38 -19.51
C LYS A 141 23.67 7.73 -18.09
N ILE A 142 22.80 8.34 -17.29
CA ILE A 142 23.10 8.66 -15.87
C ILE A 142 23.32 7.38 -15.07
N THR A 143 22.50 6.35 -15.30
CA THR A 143 22.61 5.06 -14.64
C THR A 143 23.89 4.35 -15.06
N ASP A 144 24.19 4.30 -16.36
CA ASP A 144 25.42 3.71 -16.90
C ASP A 144 26.67 4.38 -16.33
N ALA A 145 26.71 5.71 -16.31
CA ALA A 145 27.83 6.46 -15.73
C ALA A 145 27.99 6.15 -14.23
N SER A 146 26.89 6.12 -13.48
CA SER A 146 26.91 5.75 -12.05
C SER A 146 27.50 4.35 -11.86
N ILE A 147 27.01 3.33 -12.59
CA ILE A 147 27.51 1.96 -12.54
C ILE A 147 29.01 1.91 -12.84
N GLN A 148 29.45 2.53 -13.94
CA GLN A 148 30.85 2.53 -14.36
C GLN A 148 31.76 3.11 -13.30
N HIS A 149 31.40 4.26 -12.72
CA HIS A 149 32.21 4.89 -11.67
C HIS A 149 32.26 4.07 -10.39
N TYR A 150 31.15 3.47 -9.94
CA TYR A 150 31.19 2.56 -8.81
C TYR A 150 32.06 1.32 -9.09
N LEU A 151 32.00 0.73 -10.28
CA LEU A 151 32.87 -0.39 -10.65
C LEU A 151 34.35 0.01 -10.71
N LEU A 152 34.67 1.18 -11.25
CA LEU A 152 36.04 1.72 -11.26
C LEU A 152 36.56 1.97 -9.84
N SER A 153 35.69 2.38 -8.91
CA SER A 153 36.06 2.59 -7.51
C SER A 153 36.49 1.31 -6.79
N ILE A 154 36.10 0.12 -7.29
CA ILE A 154 36.41 -1.17 -6.67
C ILE A 154 37.29 -2.10 -7.54
N LYS A 155 37.81 -1.59 -8.66
CA LYS A 155 38.51 -2.41 -9.67
C LYS A 155 39.82 -3.06 -9.17
N ASN A 156 40.64 -2.31 -8.43
CA ASN A 156 41.99 -2.73 -8.04
C ASN A 156 42.01 -3.45 -6.68
N ILE A 157 41.31 -4.59 -6.58
CA ILE A 157 41.06 -5.29 -5.30
C ILE A 157 42.34 -5.51 -4.48
N ASP A 158 43.44 -6.02 -5.07
CA ASP A 158 44.70 -6.31 -4.33
C ASP A 158 45.28 -5.07 -3.63
N SER A 159 45.29 -3.90 -4.28
CA SER A 159 45.79 -2.68 -3.67
C SER A 159 44.83 -2.16 -2.61
N LEU A 160 43.53 -2.18 -2.90
CA LEU A 160 42.48 -1.67 -2.03
C LEU A 160 42.37 -2.45 -0.71
N THR A 161 42.54 -3.78 -0.74
CA THR A 161 42.54 -4.64 0.47
C THR A 161 43.84 -4.54 1.27
N ARG A 162 44.86 -3.88 0.73
CA ARG A 162 46.14 -3.63 1.41
C ARG A 162 46.26 -2.20 1.94
N THR A 163 45.29 -1.32 1.67
CA THR A 163 45.30 0.06 2.17
C THR A 163 44.34 0.18 3.36
N PRO A 164 44.84 0.36 4.59
CA PRO A 164 43.99 0.55 5.76
C PRO A 164 43.10 1.79 5.64
N ILE A 165 41.83 1.69 6.03
CA ILE A 165 40.89 2.82 5.96
C ILE A 165 41.31 3.98 6.88
N GLU A 166 42.07 3.69 7.94
CA GLU A 166 42.62 4.67 8.89
C GLU A 166 43.51 5.72 8.20
N PHE A 167 44.05 5.42 7.02
CA PHE A 167 44.73 6.43 6.23
C PHE A 167 43.78 7.54 5.74
N PHE A 168 42.47 7.39 5.78
CA PHE A 168 41.50 8.40 5.31
C PHE A 168 40.64 8.99 6.43
N SER A 169 41.09 8.89 7.69
CA SER A 169 40.35 9.33 8.88
C SER A 169 39.94 10.81 8.87
N GLU A 170 40.64 11.69 8.14
CA GLU A 170 40.28 13.12 8.08
C GLU A 170 39.11 13.44 7.16
N ILE A 171 38.75 12.52 6.26
CA ILE A 171 37.68 12.70 5.27
C ILE A 171 36.52 11.71 5.46
N ILE A 172 36.64 10.82 6.44
CA ILE A 172 35.62 9.85 6.81
C ILE A 172 35.17 10.17 8.24
N ILE A 173 33.86 10.19 8.46
CA ILE A 173 33.32 10.29 9.82
C ILE A 173 33.52 8.92 10.48
N GLU A 174 34.48 8.85 11.38
CA GLU A 174 34.80 7.63 12.11
C GLU A 174 33.89 7.50 13.32
N ASP A 175 32.93 6.58 13.24
CA ASP A 175 32.23 6.04 14.40
C ASP A 175 32.86 4.68 14.80
N ASN A 176 32.13 3.87 15.57
CA ASN A 176 32.57 2.53 15.97
C ASN A 176 32.62 1.52 14.78
N ALA A 177 32.32 1.92 13.54
CA ALA A 177 32.23 1.03 12.38
C ALA A 177 33.59 0.60 11.77
N ARG A 178 34.72 1.15 12.24
CA ARG A 178 36.06 0.84 11.69
C ARG A 178 36.37 -0.66 11.67
N ASN A 179 35.95 -1.40 12.69
CA ASN A 179 36.18 -2.85 12.79
C ASN A 179 35.39 -3.68 11.76
N TYR A 180 34.35 -3.10 11.17
CA TYR A 180 33.53 -3.73 10.13
C TYR A 180 34.09 -3.46 8.73
N ARG A 181 34.89 -2.39 8.57
CA ARG A 181 35.46 -1.93 7.30
C ARG A 181 36.95 -1.57 7.43
N PRO A 182 37.83 -2.54 7.74
CA PRO A 182 39.24 -2.25 8.04
C PRO A 182 40.04 -1.65 6.88
N PHE A 183 39.66 -1.91 5.62
CA PHE A 183 40.40 -1.51 4.43
C PHE A 183 39.61 -0.57 3.51
N LEU A 184 40.33 0.13 2.63
CA LEU A 184 39.74 1.01 1.62
C LEU A 184 38.80 0.23 0.67
N TYR A 185 39.12 -1.04 0.38
CA TYR A 185 38.21 -1.90 -0.38
C TYR A 185 36.84 -2.01 0.30
N ASP A 186 36.81 -2.25 1.61
CA ASP A 186 35.58 -2.50 2.35
C ASP A 186 34.68 -1.26 2.31
N PHE A 187 35.27 -0.09 2.57
CA PHE A 187 34.53 1.17 2.49
C PHE A 187 33.93 1.42 1.10
N LEU A 188 34.74 1.27 0.04
CA LEU A 188 34.30 1.53 -1.33
C LEU A 188 33.31 0.49 -1.86
N ALA A 189 33.52 -0.79 -1.54
CA ALA A 189 32.64 -1.88 -1.93
C ALA A 189 31.31 -1.86 -1.19
N HIS A 190 31.26 -1.41 0.07
CA HIS A 190 29.98 -1.17 0.74
C HIS A 190 29.20 -0.01 0.10
N ARG A 191 29.86 1.11 -0.21
CA ARG A 191 29.24 2.22 -0.96
C ARG A 191 28.73 1.79 -2.34
N ALA A 192 29.52 1.00 -3.08
CA ALA A 192 29.13 0.47 -4.38
C ALA A 192 27.96 -0.52 -4.26
N SER A 193 28.02 -1.45 -3.31
CA SER A 193 26.92 -2.39 -3.08
C SER A 193 25.63 -1.70 -2.64
N ASP A 194 25.69 -0.65 -1.79
CA ASP A 194 24.50 0.13 -1.42
C ASP A 194 23.83 0.76 -2.63
N TYR A 195 24.61 1.29 -3.59
CA TYR A 195 24.08 1.76 -4.87
C TYR A 195 23.45 0.62 -5.67
N PHE A 196 24.17 -0.50 -5.85
CA PHE A 196 23.74 -1.65 -6.65
C PHE A 196 22.53 -2.40 -6.06
N MET A 197 22.24 -2.26 -4.76
CA MET A 197 21.08 -2.87 -4.11
C MET A 197 19.77 -2.08 -4.31
N ASN A 198 19.82 -0.87 -4.88
CA ASN A 198 18.61 -0.07 -5.11
C ASN A 198 17.87 -0.50 -6.40
N GLU A 199 16.56 -0.72 -6.31
CA GLU A 199 15.71 -1.18 -7.44
C GLU A 199 15.16 -0.03 -8.31
N GLU A 200 15.66 1.19 -8.14
CA GLU A 200 14.89 2.40 -8.46
C GLU A 200 15.08 3.05 -9.85
N PRO A 201 16.11 2.78 -10.69
CA PRO A 201 16.09 3.34 -12.03
C PRO A 201 14.99 2.65 -12.84
N SER A 202 13.91 3.40 -13.12
CA SER A 202 12.77 3.00 -13.95
C SER A 202 13.17 2.90 -15.42
N ILE A 203 14.14 2.04 -15.71
CA ILE A 203 14.59 1.70 -17.06
C ILE A 203 13.82 0.44 -17.48
N THR A 204 13.35 0.40 -18.72
CA THR A 204 12.80 -0.81 -19.34
C THR A 204 13.76 -1.97 -19.14
N LYS A 205 13.32 -3.00 -18.40
CA LYS A 205 14.17 -4.13 -18.02
C LYS A 205 14.60 -4.91 -19.28
N PRO A 206 15.89 -5.21 -19.46
CA PRO A 206 16.35 -5.97 -20.63
C PRO A 206 15.87 -7.42 -20.57
N VAL A 207 15.72 -8.02 -21.75
CA VAL A 207 15.35 -9.43 -22.00
C VAL A 207 16.21 -10.44 -21.19
N TYR A 208 17.43 -10.08 -20.81
CA TYR A 208 18.35 -10.93 -20.02
C TYR A 208 18.60 -10.44 -18.59
N ALA A 209 17.63 -9.76 -17.97
CA ALA A 209 17.77 -9.25 -16.61
C ALA A 209 18.20 -10.36 -15.62
N PHE A 210 19.20 -10.06 -14.79
CA PHE A 210 19.67 -10.99 -13.76
C PHE A 210 18.59 -11.28 -12.72
N VAL A 211 18.37 -12.56 -12.45
CA VAL A 211 17.43 -13.04 -11.43
C VAL A 211 18.18 -13.92 -10.41
N MET A 212 17.86 -13.77 -9.13
CA MET A 212 18.42 -14.62 -8.07
C MET A 212 17.57 -15.89 -7.89
N ASP A 213 17.72 -16.83 -8.81
CA ASP A 213 16.92 -18.06 -8.93
C ASP A 213 17.58 -19.32 -8.36
N SER A 214 18.78 -19.21 -7.79
CA SER A 214 19.50 -20.34 -7.21
C SER A 214 19.56 -20.30 -5.68
N ALA A 215 19.23 -21.43 -5.05
CA ALA A 215 19.41 -21.64 -3.61
C ALA A 215 20.87 -21.49 -3.16
N SER A 216 21.83 -21.65 -4.08
CA SER A 216 23.25 -21.50 -3.80
C SER A 216 23.63 -20.08 -3.36
N TYR A 217 22.83 -19.06 -3.70
CA TYR A 217 23.05 -17.69 -3.22
C TYR A 217 22.76 -17.52 -1.72
N LEU A 218 22.11 -18.50 -1.06
CA LEU A 218 21.93 -18.60 0.39
C LEU A 218 22.80 -19.71 1.03
N ALA A 219 23.78 -20.23 0.29
CA ALA A 219 24.72 -21.22 0.81
C ALA A 219 25.66 -20.65 1.89
N SER A 220 26.50 -21.52 2.46
CA SER A 220 27.55 -21.12 3.41
C SER A 220 28.48 -20.07 2.78
N TYR A 221 29.09 -19.19 3.59
CA TYR A 221 30.01 -18.16 3.08
C TYR A 221 31.17 -18.76 2.26
N LYS A 222 31.64 -19.96 2.63
CA LYS A 222 32.68 -20.72 1.90
C LYS A 222 32.19 -21.19 0.53
N GLU A 223 30.98 -21.72 0.45
CA GLU A 223 30.39 -22.13 -0.82
C GLU A 223 30.11 -20.90 -1.68
N PHE A 224 29.46 -19.88 -1.11
CA PHE A 224 29.12 -18.64 -1.80
C PHE A 224 30.34 -17.95 -2.43
N ALA A 225 31.46 -17.91 -1.70
CA ALA A 225 32.72 -17.38 -2.20
C ALA A 225 33.24 -18.11 -3.45
N ASN A 226 32.83 -19.35 -3.72
CA ASN A 226 33.33 -20.16 -4.83
C ASN A 226 32.34 -20.34 -5.99
N ILE A 227 31.10 -19.82 -5.87
CA ILE A 227 30.10 -19.93 -6.95
C ILE A 227 30.50 -19.06 -8.14
N ASN A 228 30.32 -19.58 -9.35
CA ASN A 228 30.44 -18.78 -10.55
C ASN A 228 29.12 -18.04 -10.84
N ILE A 229 29.13 -16.71 -10.74
CA ILE A 229 27.96 -15.86 -11.00
C ILE A 229 28.15 -15.21 -12.36
N VAL A 230 27.27 -15.51 -13.32
CA VAL A 230 27.32 -14.98 -14.68
C VAL A 230 26.08 -14.15 -14.98
N CYS A 231 26.26 -13.04 -15.70
CA CYS A 231 25.18 -12.19 -16.18
C CYS A 231 25.51 -11.72 -17.59
N LYS A 232 24.51 -11.69 -18.48
CA LYS A 232 24.63 -11.13 -19.85
C LYS A 232 24.26 -9.65 -19.91
N ASP A 233 23.51 -9.16 -18.92
CA ASP A 233 23.10 -7.77 -18.80
C ASP A 233 24.18 -6.94 -18.07
N SER A 234 24.82 -6.04 -18.82
CA SER A 234 25.85 -5.12 -18.32
C SER A 234 25.31 -3.96 -17.48
N MET A 235 23.99 -3.79 -17.38
CA MET A 235 23.35 -2.77 -16.53
C MET A 235 22.72 -3.37 -15.28
N SER A 236 22.94 -4.67 -15.02
CA SER A 236 22.30 -5.35 -13.92
C SER A 236 22.89 -4.95 -12.55
N LEU A 237 22.19 -4.05 -11.85
CA LEU A 237 22.53 -3.65 -10.49
C LEU A 237 22.55 -4.85 -9.53
N LYS A 238 21.55 -5.75 -9.61
CA LYS A 238 21.47 -6.95 -8.74
C LYS A 238 22.67 -7.89 -8.90
N TYR A 239 23.14 -8.05 -10.14
CA TYR A 239 24.36 -8.81 -10.42
C TYR A 239 25.58 -8.17 -9.77
N TYR A 240 25.79 -6.87 -9.98
CA TYR A 240 26.93 -6.16 -9.40
C TYR A 240 26.90 -6.11 -7.88
N ALA A 241 25.72 -5.99 -7.27
CA ALA A 241 25.56 -6.10 -5.82
C ALA A 241 26.05 -7.47 -5.32
N LEU A 242 25.58 -8.56 -5.94
CA LEU A 242 25.92 -9.92 -5.52
C LEU A 242 27.40 -10.24 -5.76
N GLN A 243 27.97 -9.79 -6.88
CA GLN A 243 29.39 -9.93 -7.20
C GLN A 243 30.28 -9.15 -6.22
N THR A 244 29.88 -7.92 -5.87
CA THR A 244 30.59 -7.08 -4.90
C THR A 244 30.58 -7.72 -3.51
N LEU A 245 29.43 -8.23 -3.07
CA LEU A 245 29.31 -8.98 -1.82
C LEU A 245 30.16 -10.26 -1.85
N GLN A 246 30.19 -10.99 -2.96
CA GLN A 246 31.03 -12.19 -3.09
C GLN A 246 32.53 -11.87 -2.94
N ASN A 247 32.99 -10.76 -3.52
CA ASN A 247 34.37 -10.34 -3.39
C ASN A 247 34.71 -9.88 -1.97
N LEU A 248 33.79 -9.17 -1.29
CA LEU A 248 33.91 -8.86 0.13
C LEU A 248 34.01 -10.15 0.97
N THR A 249 33.13 -11.14 0.76
CA THR A 249 33.19 -12.43 1.44
C THR A 249 34.55 -13.10 1.25
N LYS A 250 35.05 -13.19 0.00
CA LYS A 250 36.36 -13.78 -0.33
C LYS A 250 37.51 -13.13 0.44
N ASN A 251 37.50 -11.80 0.54
CA ASN A 251 38.57 -11.04 1.17
C ASN A 251 38.65 -11.28 2.68
N HIS A 252 37.50 -11.51 3.34
CA HIS A 252 37.44 -11.71 4.79
C HIS A 252 37.40 -13.19 5.24
N LEU A 253 37.53 -14.17 4.32
CA LEU A 253 37.50 -15.60 4.67
C LEU A 253 38.56 -16.03 5.69
N ASN A 254 39.72 -15.37 5.67
CA ASN A 254 40.91 -15.73 6.44
C ASN A 254 41.31 -14.64 7.47
N ASP A 255 40.37 -13.77 7.81
CA ASP A 255 40.60 -12.72 8.80
C ASP A 255 40.74 -13.31 10.20
N THR A 256 41.61 -12.71 11.01
CA THR A 256 41.78 -13.09 12.41
C THR A 256 40.51 -12.80 13.23
N SER A 257 39.80 -11.72 12.89
CA SER A 257 38.50 -11.37 13.46
C SER A 257 37.41 -11.55 12.40
N PRO A 258 36.32 -12.28 12.68
CA PRO A 258 35.25 -12.49 11.71
C PRO A 258 34.27 -11.31 11.62
N THR A 259 34.50 -10.18 12.29
CA THR A 259 33.56 -9.06 12.35
C THR A 259 33.13 -8.56 10.96
N ALA A 260 34.09 -8.26 10.08
CA ALA A 260 33.79 -7.80 8.72
C ALA A 260 33.08 -8.88 7.89
N LEU A 261 33.50 -10.15 8.01
CA LEU A 261 32.85 -11.27 7.33
C LEU A 261 31.39 -11.43 7.78
N ILE A 262 31.10 -11.40 9.09
CA ILE A 262 29.74 -11.55 9.61
C ILE A 262 28.83 -10.45 9.06
N ASP A 263 29.25 -9.19 9.11
CA ASP A 263 28.44 -8.08 8.59
C ASP A 263 28.18 -8.20 7.08
N VAL A 264 29.19 -8.55 6.28
CA VAL A 264 29.03 -8.79 4.84
C VAL A 264 28.03 -9.91 4.59
N GLU A 265 28.12 -11.00 5.36
CA GLU A 265 27.23 -12.14 5.23
C GLU A 265 25.80 -11.82 5.66
N LEU A 266 25.59 -11.04 6.71
CA LEU A 266 24.26 -10.55 7.09
C LEU A 266 23.67 -9.66 5.99
N LYS A 267 24.46 -8.74 5.43
CA LYS A 267 24.06 -7.88 4.31
C LYS A 267 23.69 -8.71 3.07
N ARG A 268 24.53 -9.70 2.72
CA ARG A 268 24.29 -10.64 1.62
C ARG A 268 23.01 -11.43 1.82
N LEU A 269 22.89 -12.13 2.94
CA LEU A 269 21.77 -13.03 3.18
C LEU A 269 20.44 -12.27 3.17
N LYS A 270 20.40 -11.07 3.74
CA LYS A 270 19.23 -10.19 3.72
C LYS A 270 18.88 -9.72 2.32
N PHE A 271 19.87 -9.27 1.55
CA PHE A 271 19.70 -8.85 0.16
C PHE A 271 19.17 -9.98 -0.72
N VAL A 272 19.77 -11.17 -0.62
CA VAL A 272 19.33 -12.35 -1.37
C VAL A 272 17.93 -12.77 -0.93
N LYS A 273 17.61 -12.78 0.37
CA LYS A 273 16.26 -13.09 0.86
C LYS A 273 15.20 -12.15 0.28
N GLN A 274 15.52 -10.87 0.14
CA GLN A 274 14.59 -9.86 -0.41
C GLN A 274 14.41 -9.95 -1.94
N ASN A 275 15.41 -10.47 -2.66
CA ASN A 275 15.47 -10.44 -4.13
C ASN A 275 15.40 -11.82 -4.81
N SER A 276 15.40 -12.89 -4.03
CA SER A 276 15.40 -14.26 -4.52
C SER A 276 14.02 -14.69 -4.98
N VAL A 277 13.97 -15.42 -6.10
CA VAL A 277 12.76 -16.10 -6.60
C VAL A 277 12.75 -17.59 -6.24
N VAL A 278 13.70 -18.03 -5.41
CA VAL A 278 13.84 -19.42 -4.97
C VAL A 278 12.72 -19.77 -4.00
N GLU A 279 12.05 -20.90 -4.25
CA GLU A 279 11.07 -21.46 -3.32
C GLU A 279 11.68 -21.73 -1.94
N ASN A 280 10.93 -21.45 -0.88
CA ASN A 280 11.39 -21.61 0.52
C ASN A 280 12.60 -20.72 0.90
N SER A 281 12.78 -19.57 0.24
CA SER A 281 13.84 -18.60 0.55
C SER A 281 13.91 -18.25 2.04
N ASP A 282 12.78 -18.07 2.73
CA ASP A 282 12.73 -17.81 4.18
C ASP A 282 13.33 -18.95 5.02
N THR A 283 13.07 -20.20 4.61
CA THR A 283 13.62 -21.39 5.29
C THR A 283 15.12 -21.50 5.03
N LEU A 284 15.57 -21.21 3.81
CA LEU A 284 16.99 -21.21 3.45
C LEU A 284 17.73 -20.09 4.17
N TYR A 285 17.15 -18.90 4.27
CA TYR A 285 17.69 -17.76 5.02
C TYR A 285 17.86 -18.10 6.50
N TYR A 286 16.84 -18.67 7.14
CA TYR A 286 16.93 -19.12 8.53
C TYR A 286 18.05 -20.15 8.74
N LYS A 287 18.15 -21.15 7.84
CA LYS A 287 19.22 -22.16 7.88
C LYS A 287 20.61 -21.53 7.69
N ALA A 288 20.74 -20.57 6.78
CA ALA A 288 21.99 -19.88 6.50
C ALA A 288 22.47 -19.07 7.73
N LEU A 289 21.58 -18.27 8.34
CA LEU A 289 21.88 -17.54 9.58
C LEU A 289 22.22 -18.48 10.74
N SER A 290 21.49 -19.59 10.87
CA SER A 290 21.74 -20.59 11.93
C SER A 290 23.13 -21.23 11.79
N ARG A 291 23.55 -21.52 10.56
CA ARG A 291 24.92 -22.01 10.26
C ARG A 291 25.97 -20.95 10.53
N LEU A 292 25.72 -19.70 10.11
CA LEU A 292 26.62 -18.58 10.36
C LEU A 292 26.82 -18.36 11.87
N TYR A 293 25.74 -18.45 12.65
CA TYR A 293 25.82 -18.39 14.12
C TYR A 293 26.62 -19.56 14.69
N ALA A 294 26.38 -20.79 14.23
CA ALA A 294 27.11 -21.97 14.70
C ALA A 294 28.64 -21.84 14.50
N ASP A 295 29.07 -21.28 13.37
CA ASP A 295 30.48 -21.07 13.06
C ASP A 295 31.12 -19.97 13.93
N PHE A 296 30.36 -18.93 14.29
CA PHE A 296 30.91 -17.72 14.93
C PHE A 296 30.38 -17.42 16.33
N ALA A 297 29.68 -18.36 16.98
CA ALA A 297 29.03 -18.14 18.29
C ALA A 297 29.97 -17.67 19.42
N ALA A 298 31.29 -17.90 19.29
CA ALA A 298 32.29 -17.48 20.27
C ALA A 298 32.70 -16.00 20.16
N TYR A 299 32.34 -15.30 19.06
CA TYR A 299 32.76 -13.93 18.80
C TYR A 299 31.69 -12.91 19.19
N PRO A 300 32.06 -11.71 19.69
CA PRO A 300 31.10 -10.69 20.11
C PRO A 300 30.10 -10.28 19.01
N THR A 301 30.54 -10.16 17.76
CA THR A 301 29.69 -9.81 16.59
C THR A 301 28.59 -10.85 16.31
N SER A 302 28.65 -12.06 16.92
CA SER A 302 27.58 -13.05 16.78
C SER A 302 26.22 -12.58 17.32
N THR A 303 26.18 -11.55 18.17
CA THR A 303 24.93 -10.95 18.65
C THR A 303 24.10 -10.33 17.52
N GLU A 304 24.71 -9.87 16.43
CA GLU A 304 23.99 -9.37 15.26
C GLU A 304 23.31 -10.49 14.47
N ILE A 305 23.92 -11.67 14.42
CA ILE A 305 23.31 -12.87 13.83
C ILE A 305 22.12 -13.31 14.68
N ILE A 306 22.26 -13.29 16.01
CA ILE A 306 21.14 -13.59 16.92
C ILE A 306 20.01 -12.58 16.72
N TYR A 307 20.31 -11.29 16.57
CA TYR A 307 19.31 -10.27 16.30
C TYR A 307 18.53 -10.55 15.00
N GLU A 308 19.21 -10.87 13.90
CA GLU A 308 18.54 -11.23 12.64
C GLU A 308 17.72 -12.53 12.74
N LEU A 309 18.19 -13.54 13.48
CA LEU A 309 17.39 -14.74 13.80
C LEU A 309 16.16 -14.41 14.67
N ALA A 310 16.33 -13.49 15.64
CA ALA A 310 15.27 -13.03 16.53
C ALA A 310 14.18 -12.29 15.74
N LEU A 311 14.52 -11.49 14.73
CA LEU A 311 13.54 -10.85 13.83
C LEU A 311 12.67 -11.87 13.07
N ILE A 312 13.22 -13.02 12.67
CA ILE A 312 12.45 -14.09 12.03
C ILE A 312 11.43 -14.67 13.02
N HIS A 313 11.85 -14.94 14.26
CA HIS A 313 10.97 -15.43 15.31
C HIS A 313 9.91 -14.38 15.71
N GLN A 314 10.28 -13.10 15.73
CA GLN A 314 9.33 -12.00 15.95
C GLN A 314 8.26 -11.98 14.87
N ALA A 315 8.64 -12.07 13.59
CA ALA A 315 7.70 -12.09 12.48
C ALA A 315 6.72 -13.28 12.57
N LYS A 316 7.21 -14.46 12.96
CA LYS A 316 6.34 -15.63 13.24
C LYS A 316 5.41 -15.35 14.41
N GLY A 317 5.92 -14.83 15.52
CA GLY A 317 5.11 -14.48 16.69
C GLY A 317 4.01 -13.48 16.37
N ASN A 318 4.31 -12.44 15.58
CA ASN A 318 3.34 -11.45 15.11
C ASN A 318 2.27 -12.03 14.15
N SER A 319 2.48 -13.24 13.62
CA SER A 319 1.50 -13.95 12.78
C SER A 319 0.60 -14.91 13.57
N TYR A 320 0.77 -14.98 14.90
CA TYR A 320 -0.09 -15.77 15.77
C TYR A 320 -1.54 -15.27 15.72
N LYS A 321 -2.48 -16.21 15.64
CA LYS A 321 -3.90 -15.95 15.59
C LYS A 321 -4.63 -16.78 16.66
N PRO A 322 -4.92 -16.21 17.83
CA PRO A 322 -5.33 -16.97 19.01
C PRO A 322 -6.67 -17.71 18.88
N LEU A 323 -7.54 -17.28 17.96
CA LEU A 323 -8.83 -17.94 17.70
C LEU A 323 -8.76 -19.04 16.62
N GLU A 324 -7.65 -19.14 15.88
CA GLU A 324 -7.51 -20.08 14.76
C GLU A 324 -6.60 -21.27 15.10
N SER A 325 -5.43 -21.03 15.69
CA SER A 325 -4.43 -22.06 16.00
C SER A 325 -3.46 -21.58 17.09
N GLU A 326 -2.88 -22.51 17.85
CA GLU A 326 -1.78 -22.26 18.78
C GLU A 326 -0.41 -22.10 18.08
N ASP A 327 -0.38 -22.23 16.75
CA ASP A 327 0.85 -22.04 15.96
C ASP A 327 1.45 -20.64 16.17
N ASN A 328 2.76 -20.60 16.37
CA ASN A 328 3.56 -19.39 16.61
C ASN A 328 3.30 -18.62 17.92
N LYS A 329 2.38 -19.07 18.78
CA LYS A 329 2.08 -18.41 20.08
C LYS A 329 3.32 -18.02 20.87
N TRP A 330 4.25 -18.96 21.04
CA TRP A 330 5.45 -18.82 21.87
C TRP A 330 6.65 -18.16 21.19
N GLU A 331 6.53 -17.73 19.93
CA GLU A 331 7.67 -17.25 19.14
C GLU A 331 8.19 -15.88 19.61
N LEU A 332 7.34 -15.02 20.16
CA LEU A 332 7.78 -13.77 20.80
C LEU A 332 8.57 -14.03 22.09
N LYS A 333 8.14 -15.00 22.91
CA LYS A 333 8.92 -15.44 24.09
C LYS A 333 10.27 -16.00 23.69
N LYS A 334 10.32 -16.80 22.64
CA LYS A 334 11.59 -17.30 22.08
C LYS A 334 12.49 -16.15 21.62
N THR A 335 11.92 -15.16 20.95
CA THR A 335 12.63 -13.93 20.53
C THR A 335 13.26 -13.20 21.71
N VAL A 336 12.47 -12.95 22.77
CA VAL A 336 12.97 -12.30 24.00
C VAL A 336 14.09 -13.11 24.65
N ASN A 337 13.95 -14.44 24.77
CA ASN A 337 14.99 -15.28 25.34
C ASN A 337 16.29 -15.27 24.51
N MET A 338 16.19 -15.23 23.17
CA MET A 338 17.35 -15.09 22.29
C MET A 338 18.07 -13.75 22.51
N CYS A 339 17.31 -12.65 22.56
CA CYS A 339 17.84 -11.33 22.85
C CYS A 339 18.54 -11.26 24.22
N LEU A 340 17.89 -11.76 25.28
CA LEU A 340 18.46 -11.78 26.63
C LEU A 340 19.75 -12.60 26.69
N ASN A 341 19.79 -13.76 26.04
CA ASN A 341 21.00 -14.58 25.97
C ASN A 341 22.15 -13.86 25.23
N ALA A 342 21.85 -13.15 24.14
CA ALA A 342 22.85 -12.35 23.42
C ALA A 342 23.40 -11.20 24.28
N ILE A 343 22.52 -10.45 24.96
CA ILE A 343 22.87 -9.34 25.85
C ILE A 343 23.72 -9.84 27.01
N HIS A 344 23.36 -10.96 27.63
CA HIS A 344 24.13 -11.52 28.74
C HIS A 344 25.52 -12.00 28.31
N LYS A 345 25.62 -12.60 27.12
CA LYS A 345 26.89 -13.15 26.63
C LYS A 345 27.87 -12.07 26.18
N PHE A 346 27.39 -11.02 25.50
CA PHE A 346 28.21 -9.94 24.95
C PHE A 346 27.51 -8.57 25.09
N PRO A 347 27.50 -7.99 26.31
CA PRO A 347 26.66 -6.83 26.64
C PRO A 347 27.04 -5.54 25.90
N ASP A 348 28.29 -5.36 25.51
CA ASP A 348 28.79 -4.10 24.92
C ASP A 348 28.93 -4.16 23.39
N THR A 349 28.00 -4.88 22.74
CA THR A 349 28.00 -5.06 21.27
C THR A 349 26.82 -4.37 20.61
N TYR A 350 26.99 -3.96 19.35
CA TYR A 350 25.92 -3.37 18.55
C TYR A 350 24.69 -4.29 18.47
N GLY A 351 24.90 -5.59 18.23
CA GLY A 351 23.82 -6.58 18.23
C GLY A 351 23.11 -6.71 19.58
N ALA A 352 23.81 -6.56 20.71
CA ALA A 352 23.18 -6.54 22.04
C ALA A 352 22.31 -5.29 22.24
N ASP A 353 22.72 -4.12 21.76
CA ASP A 353 21.89 -2.91 21.81
C ASP A 353 20.64 -3.04 20.94
N ARG A 354 20.76 -3.65 19.75
CA ARG A 354 19.61 -4.01 18.91
C ARG A 354 18.69 -5.01 19.59
N CYS A 355 19.25 -6.00 20.29
CA CYS A 355 18.48 -6.96 21.09
C CYS A 355 17.76 -6.29 22.27
N ARG A 356 18.38 -5.32 22.96
CA ARG A 356 17.75 -4.53 24.03
C ARG A 356 16.55 -3.75 23.50
N LEU A 357 16.71 -3.09 22.34
CA LEU A 357 15.60 -2.36 21.72
C LEU A 357 14.45 -3.30 21.36
N LEU A 358 14.74 -4.45 20.74
CA LEU A 358 13.73 -5.43 20.34
C LEU A 358 13.01 -6.05 21.55
N GLU A 359 13.74 -6.37 22.60
CA GLU A 359 13.17 -6.90 23.84
C GLU A 359 12.25 -5.89 24.52
N ASN A 360 12.67 -4.62 24.63
CA ASN A 360 11.84 -3.54 25.14
C ASN A 360 10.56 -3.34 24.32
N GLN A 361 10.65 -3.43 22.99
CA GLN A 361 9.48 -3.33 22.10
C GLN A 361 8.48 -4.48 22.32
N ILE A 362 8.95 -5.72 22.49
CA ILE A 362 8.09 -6.88 22.71
C ILE A 362 7.45 -6.83 24.11
N LYS A 363 8.22 -6.40 25.12
CA LYS A 363 7.77 -6.26 26.52
C LYS A 363 6.93 -5.02 26.79
N MET A 364 6.78 -4.11 25.83
CA MET A 364 5.94 -2.94 25.98
C MET A 364 4.53 -3.36 26.39
N LYS A 365 4.04 -2.78 27.49
CA LYS A 365 2.70 -3.04 28.02
C LYS A 365 1.67 -2.36 27.14
N ASN A 366 0.53 -3.02 26.93
CA ASN A 366 -0.62 -2.43 26.26
C ASN A 366 -1.88 -2.65 27.10
N LEU A 367 -2.74 -1.64 27.15
CA LEU A 367 -4.04 -1.67 27.82
C LEU A 367 -5.02 -0.82 27.01
N ASN A 368 -6.08 -1.45 26.53
CA ASN A 368 -7.18 -0.77 25.86
C ASN A 368 -8.51 -1.35 26.32
N VAL A 369 -9.50 -0.48 26.49
CA VAL A 369 -10.86 -0.86 26.86
C VAL A 369 -11.83 -0.25 25.87
N THR A 370 -12.80 -1.04 25.43
CA THR A 370 -13.84 -0.62 24.50
C THR A 370 -15.19 -0.97 25.08
N ILE A 371 -16.10 0.01 25.09
CA ILE A 371 -17.47 -0.11 25.58
C ILE A 371 -18.38 0.49 24.51
N GLU A 372 -19.59 -0.01 24.40
CA GLU A 372 -20.60 0.63 23.56
C GLU A 372 -20.86 2.06 24.05
N LYS A 373 -20.91 3.01 23.12
CA LYS A 373 -21.09 4.44 23.44
C LYS A 373 -22.34 4.70 24.28
N VAL A 374 -23.39 3.91 24.07
CA VAL A 374 -24.65 4.00 24.82
C VAL A 374 -25.15 2.59 25.15
N ASN A 375 -25.42 2.30 26.43
CA ASN A 375 -25.97 1.04 26.91
C ASN A 375 -27.35 1.24 27.53
N ILE A 376 -28.13 0.16 27.64
CA ILE A 376 -29.51 0.19 28.13
C ILE A 376 -29.53 0.30 29.67
N PRO A 377 -30.35 1.18 30.27
CA PRO A 377 -30.45 1.34 31.72
C PRO A 377 -30.95 0.07 32.41
N GLU A 378 -30.47 -0.14 33.63
CA GLU A 378 -30.89 -1.27 34.49
C GLU A 378 -30.67 -2.67 33.87
N THR A 379 -29.79 -2.77 32.88
CA THR A 379 -29.39 -4.04 32.27
C THR A 379 -27.86 -4.21 32.31
N PRO A 380 -27.34 -5.44 32.53
CA PRO A 380 -25.92 -5.71 32.38
C PRO A 380 -25.47 -5.46 30.94
N PHE A 381 -24.23 -5.00 30.77
CA PHE A 381 -23.61 -4.77 29.46
C PHE A 381 -22.16 -5.26 29.47
N LYS A 382 -21.47 -5.15 28.32
CA LYS A 382 -20.11 -5.68 28.15
C LYS A 382 -19.09 -4.57 27.92
N ALA A 383 -17.87 -4.84 28.33
CA ALA A 383 -16.68 -4.13 27.88
C ALA A 383 -15.69 -5.13 27.27
N LYS A 384 -15.03 -4.77 26.17
CA LYS A 384 -13.88 -5.52 25.64
C LYS A 384 -12.61 -4.96 26.25
N LEU A 385 -11.86 -5.81 26.92
CA LEU A 385 -10.52 -5.54 27.43
C LEU A 385 -9.49 -6.12 26.46
N THR A 386 -8.54 -5.32 26.01
CA THR A 386 -7.37 -5.75 25.21
C THR A 386 -6.12 -5.41 25.99
N PHE A 387 -5.21 -6.36 26.14
CA PHE A 387 -4.04 -6.21 27.00
C PHE A 387 -2.84 -6.99 26.48
N LYS A 388 -1.65 -6.52 26.87
CA LYS A 388 -0.37 -7.16 26.56
C LYS A 388 0.59 -6.97 27.72
N ASN A 389 1.23 -8.05 28.18
CA ASN A 389 2.23 -8.06 29.27
C ASN A 389 1.70 -7.48 30.59
N LEU A 390 0.44 -7.79 30.92
CA LEU A 390 -0.23 -7.34 32.14
C LEU A 390 -0.80 -8.54 32.90
N THR A 391 -0.51 -8.63 34.20
CA THR A 391 -1.04 -9.69 35.07
C THR A 391 -2.37 -9.32 35.70
N ASP A 392 -2.56 -8.05 36.02
CA ASP A 392 -3.72 -7.53 36.75
C ASP A 392 -4.09 -6.14 36.24
N VAL A 393 -5.38 -5.82 36.32
CA VAL A 393 -5.93 -4.49 36.03
C VAL A 393 -6.94 -4.09 37.10
N HIS A 394 -6.97 -2.79 37.39
CA HIS A 394 -7.88 -2.16 38.32
C HIS A 394 -8.89 -1.31 37.56
N PHE A 395 -10.15 -1.37 38.00
CA PHE A 395 -11.25 -0.63 37.43
C PHE A 395 -11.84 0.32 38.47
N LYS A 396 -12.09 1.54 38.05
CA LYS A 396 -12.81 2.56 38.81
C LYS A 396 -13.90 3.15 37.93
N LEU A 397 -15.14 2.83 38.26
CA LEU A 397 -16.33 3.36 37.58
C LEU A 397 -16.81 4.61 38.31
N VAL A 398 -16.85 5.73 37.61
CA VAL A 398 -17.32 7.02 38.15
C VAL A 398 -18.51 7.54 37.35
N LYS A 399 -19.42 8.23 38.05
CA LYS A 399 -20.50 9.02 37.43
C LYS A 399 -20.03 10.46 37.30
N VAL A 400 -20.18 11.02 36.10
CA VAL A 400 -19.65 12.34 35.74
C VAL A 400 -20.77 13.19 35.15
N ASP A 401 -20.79 14.49 35.47
CA ASP A 401 -21.64 15.43 34.75
C ASP A 401 -21.08 15.65 33.33
N PHE A 402 -21.92 15.46 32.31
CA PHE A 402 -21.45 15.50 30.93
C PHE A 402 -20.96 16.90 30.51
N GLU A 403 -21.53 17.98 31.04
CA GLU A 403 -21.09 19.34 30.71
C GLU A 403 -19.70 19.61 31.29
N ASP A 404 -19.44 19.14 32.51
CA ASP A 404 -18.10 19.17 33.10
C ASP A 404 -17.09 18.36 32.27
N TYR A 405 -17.45 17.13 31.87
CA TYR A 405 -16.61 16.30 31.02
C TYR A 405 -16.27 16.96 29.68
N LYS A 406 -17.26 17.57 29.04
CA LYS A 406 -17.10 18.34 27.79
C LYS A 406 -16.14 19.51 27.98
N ASN A 407 -16.23 20.21 29.11
CA ASN A 407 -15.32 21.31 29.45
C ASN A 407 -13.88 20.80 29.66
N TRP A 408 -13.68 19.66 30.32
CA TRP A 408 -12.34 19.09 30.52
C TRP A 408 -11.68 18.67 29.20
N ASN A 409 -12.44 18.08 28.27
CA ASN A 409 -11.93 17.72 26.95
C ASN A 409 -11.52 18.93 26.10
N ARG A 410 -12.22 20.06 26.24
CA ARG A 410 -11.93 21.29 25.48
C ARG A 410 -10.64 21.98 25.93
N ASN A 411 -10.29 21.90 27.21
CA ASN A 411 -9.11 22.57 27.74
C ASN A 411 -7.79 21.90 27.29
N LEU A 412 -7.84 20.75 26.60
CA LEU A 412 -6.71 19.95 26.09
C LEU A 412 -5.66 19.51 27.14
N ASP A 413 -5.85 19.86 28.40
CA ASP A 413 -5.03 19.41 29.52
C ASP A 413 -5.48 18.03 29.98
N ARG A 414 -4.74 17.01 29.54
CA ARG A 414 -5.02 15.61 29.83
C ARG A 414 -4.82 15.25 31.30
N GLU A 415 -3.90 15.92 32.00
CA GLU A 415 -3.60 15.67 33.40
C GLU A 415 -4.73 16.21 34.29
N VAL A 416 -5.20 17.43 34.01
CA VAL A 416 -6.36 18.01 34.70
C VAL A 416 -7.61 17.17 34.47
N ARG A 417 -7.86 16.75 33.22
CA ARG A 417 -8.99 15.85 32.91
C ARG A 417 -8.90 14.54 33.69
N PHE A 418 -7.73 13.91 33.72
CA PHE A 418 -7.51 12.68 34.47
C PHE A 418 -7.79 12.88 35.97
N LYS A 419 -7.23 13.93 36.57
CA LYS A 419 -7.45 14.27 37.98
C LYS A 419 -8.94 14.46 38.30
N ASN A 420 -9.66 15.24 37.49
CA ASN A 420 -11.08 15.50 37.70
C ASN A 420 -11.94 14.22 37.61
N ILE A 421 -11.59 13.29 36.70
CA ILE A 421 -12.26 11.98 36.60
C ILE A 421 -11.98 11.13 37.84
N VAL A 422 -10.74 11.11 38.33
CA VAL A 422 -10.38 10.35 39.55
C VAL A 422 -11.11 10.87 40.78
N GLU A 423 -11.34 12.17 40.88
CA GLU A 423 -12.05 12.85 41.98
C GLU A 423 -13.59 12.82 41.83
N SER A 424 -14.11 12.35 40.68
CA SER A 424 -15.55 12.25 40.42
C SER A 424 -16.25 11.20 41.30
N LYS A 425 -17.59 11.25 41.34
CA LYS A 425 -18.41 10.37 42.20
C LYS A 425 -18.16 8.90 41.89
N LEU A 426 -17.55 8.19 42.84
CA LEU A 426 -17.31 6.76 42.74
C LEU A 426 -18.63 5.96 42.78
N ILE A 427 -18.75 4.99 41.86
CA ILE A 427 -19.86 4.04 41.80
C ILE A 427 -19.39 2.66 42.23
N LYS A 428 -18.27 2.18 41.67
CA LYS A 428 -17.72 0.86 41.98
C LYS A 428 -16.23 0.80 41.66
N GLU A 429 -15.48 0.05 42.47
CA GLU A 429 -14.09 -0.33 42.19
C GLU A 429 -13.95 -1.84 42.29
N TRP A 430 -13.14 -2.42 41.41
CA TRP A 430 -12.80 -3.85 41.42
C TRP A 430 -11.49 -4.09 40.68
N ASN A 431 -10.95 -5.30 40.78
CA ASN A 431 -9.78 -5.73 40.03
C ASN A 431 -10.06 -7.03 39.27
N LEU A 432 -9.30 -7.27 38.20
CA LEU A 432 -9.34 -8.50 37.43
C LEU A 432 -7.92 -9.03 37.25
N ASN A 433 -7.72 -10.31 37.58
CA ASN A 433 -6.51 -11.02 37.21
C ASN A 433 -6.65 -11.51 35.76
N LEU A 434 -5.68 -11.14 34.92
CA LEU A 434 -5.69 -11.38 33.48
C LEU A 434 -5.07 -12.72 33.07
N GLN A 435 -4.43 -13.42 34.01
CA GLN A 435 -3.73 -14.69 33.77
C GLN A 435 -2.73 -14.58 32.61
N ASP A 436 -1.74 -13.69 32.75
CA ASP A 436 -0.65 -13.55 31.78
C ASP A 436 0.12 -14.87 31.62
N GLU A 437 0.11 -15.42 30.41
CA GLU A 437 0.80 -16.67 30.07
C GLU A 437 2.30 -16.44 29.81
N GLY A 438 2.72 -15.18 29.69
CA GLY A 438 4.10 -14.79 29.39
C GLY A 438 4.54 -15.23 28.00
N ASP A 439 3.62 -15.25 27.04
CA ASP A 439 3.88 -15.48 25.61
C ASP A 439 4.23 -14.18 24.86
N PHE A 440 4.04 -13.02 25.51
CA PHE A 440 4.18 -11.67 24.99
C PHE A 440 3.23 -11.31 23.84
N GLN A 441 2.13 -12.06 23.70
CA GLN A 441 1.10 -11.79 22.71
C GLN A 441 0.09 -10.78 23.25
N GLU A 442 -0.60 -10.10 22.34
CA GLU A 442 -1.78 -9.32 22.71
C GLU A 442 -2.98 -10.25 22.85
N HIS A 443 -3.67 -10.14 23.97
CA HIS A 443 -4.88 -10.90 24.28
C HIS A 443 -6.06 -9.95 24.42
N SER A 444 -7.26 -10.49 24.22
CA SER A 444 -8.47 -9.74 24.55
C SER A 444 -9.55 -10.64 25.11
N GLY A 445 -10.51 -10.05 25.82
CA GLY A 445 -11.64 -10.75 26.38
C GLY A 445 -12.76 -9.79 26.76
N GLU A 446 -13.98 -10.33 26.81
CA GLU A 446 -15.14 -9.56 27.25
C GLU A 446 -15.32 -9.69 28.75
N ILE A 447 -15.57 -8.57 29.43
CA ILE A 447 -15.90 -8.50 30.85
C ILE A 447 -17.33 -8.01 31.03
N LYS A 448 -17.97 -8.47 32.11
CA LYS A 448 -19.33 -8.05 32.50
C LYS A 448 -19.26 -6.73 33.25
N MET A 449 -20.14 -5.83 32.87
CA MET A 449 -20.48 -4.62 33.62
C MET A 449 -21.87 -4.81 34.23
N ASP A 450 -22.01 -4.48 35.52
CA ASP A 450 -23.30 -4.55 36.20
C ASP A 450 -24.28 -3.52 35.65
N ASN A 451 -25.56 -3.71 35.92
CA ASN A 451 -26.58 -2.75 35.55
C ASN A 451 -26.33 -1.38 36.20
N LEU A 452 -26.61 -0.31 35.46
CA LEU A 452 -26.43 1.06 35.90
C LEU A 452 -27.71 1.87 35.66
N PRO A 453 -27.99 2.86 36.52
CA PRO A 453 -29.06 3.82 36.26
C PRO A 453 -28.66 4.82 35.18
N LEU A 454 -29.63 5.60 34.71
CA LEU A 454 -29.44 6.66 33.73
C LEU A 454 -28.30 7.62 34.10
N GLY A 455 -27.49 7.98 33.09
CA GLY A 455 -26.46 9.01 33.21
C GLY A 455 -25.22 8.77 32.36
N PHE A 456 -24.24 9.65 32.55
CA PHE A 456 -22.94 9.59 31.91
C PHE A 456 -21.87 9.06 32.87
N TYR A 457 -21.09 8.10 32.40
CA TYR A 457 -20.11 7.38 33.20
C TYR A 457 -18.76 7.34 32.50
N VAL A 458 -17.70 7.25 33.29
CA VAL A 458 -16.36 6.98 32.78
C VAL A 458 -15.81 5.76 33.51
N LEU A 459 -15.39 4.75 32.75
CA LEU A 459 -14.61 3.63 33.28
C LEU A 459 -13.13 3.99 33.18
N LEU A 460 -12.51 4.22 34.33
CA LEU A 460 -11.06 4.33 34.46
C LEU A 460 -10.49 2.93 34.67
N THR A 461 -9.58 2.51 33.81
CA THR A 461 -8.86 1.23 33.90
C THR A 461 -7.37 1.49 33.99
N SER A 462 -6.68 0.86 34.93
CA SER A 462 -5.25 1.10 35.19
C SER A 462 -4.50 -0.14 35.66
N THR A 463 -3.17 -0.11 35.56
CA THR A 463 -2.30 -1.17 36.11
C THR A 463 -2.04 -1.05 37.62
N ALA A 464 -2.49 0.04 38.25
CA ALA A 464 -2.38 0.27 39.68
C ALA A 464 -3.74 0.71 40.25
N LYS A 465 -3.98 0.40 41.53
CA LYS A 465 -5.21 0.80 42.24
C LYS A 465 -5.34 2.32 42.35
N GLU A 466 -4.24 3.01 42.61
CA GLU A 466 -4.15 4.48 42.68
C GLU A 466 -3.19 4.95 41.58
N PRO A 467 -3.69 5.14 40.35
CA PRO A 467 -2.84 5.46 39.21
C PRO A 467 -2.34 6.90 39.24
N ILE A 468 -1.08 7.08 38.85
CA ILE A 468 -0.40 8.35 38.67
C ILE A 468 -0.31 8.65 37.16
N TYR A 469 -0.64 9.88 36.78
CA TYR A 469 -0.63 10.27 35.37
C TYR A 469 0.79 10.13 34.77
N ASN A 470 0.90 9.48 33.61
CA ASN A 470 2.15 9.15 32.89
C ASN A 470 3.08 8.09 33.53
N GLU A 471 2.76 7.52 34.69
CA GLU A 471 3.57 6.42 35.29
C GLU A 471 2.96 5.04 34.99
N GLU A 472 1.63 4.95 34.89
CA GLU A 472 0.91 3.72 34.58
C GLU A 472 0.26 3.72 33.20
N ALA A 473 -0.04 2.51 32.70
CA ALA A 473 -0.97 2.36 31.58
C ALA A 473 -2.39 2.63 32.08
N ILE A 474 -3.04 3.64 31.49
CA ILE A 474 -4.36 4.13 31.89
C ILE A 474 -5.26 4.22 30.66
N ALA A 475 -6.48 3.70 30.77
CA ALA A 475 -7.54 3.85 29.79
C ALA A 475 -8.75 4.56 30.43
N LEU A 476 -9.23 5.63 29.79
CA LEU A 476 -10.43 6.37 30.20
C LEU A 476 -11.52 6.16 29.15
N THR A 477 -12.54 5.40 29.51
CA THR A 477 -13.60 4.99 28.57
C THR A 477 -14.93 5.63 28.96
N PRO A 478 -15.31 6.77 28.35
CA PRO A 478 -16.61 7.38 28.57
C PRO A 478 -17.73 6.60 27.87
N PHE A 479 -18.91 6.54 28.49
CA PHE A 479 -20.11 5.96 27.88
C PHE A 479 -21.39 6.48 28.56
N TRP A 480 -22.50 6.35 27.84
CA TRP A 480 -23.84 6.70 28.30
C TRP A 480 -24.63 5.47 28.73
N ILE A 481 -25.50 5.67 29.71
CA ILE A 481 -26.63 4.80 30.03
C ILE A 481 -27.91 5.59 29.72
N SER A 482 -28.59 5.23 28.63
CA SER A 482 -29.74 6.00 28.11
C SER A 482 -30.68 5.13 27.27
N ASN A 483 -32.00 5.36 27.42
CA ASN A 483 -33.03 4.78 26.56
C ASN A 483 -33.26 5.59 25.28
N LEU A 484 -32.64 6.76 25.13
CA LEU A 484 -32.75 7.56 23.92
C LEU A 484 -31.91 6.94 22.79
N SER A 485 -32.51 6.84 21.62
CA SER A 485 -31.87 6.52 20.35
C SER A 485 -32.40 7.46 19.28
N TYR A 486 -31.70 7.59 18.16
CA TYR A 486 -32.13 8.49 17.09
C TYR A 486 -31.66 8.03 15.72
N LEU A 487 -32.44 8.36 14.70
CA LEU A 487 -32.05 8.33 13.30
C LEU A 487 -31.97 9.76 12.78
N THR A 488 -31.05 10.00 11.85
CA THR A 488 -30.93 11.28 11.18
C THR A 488 -30.88 11.11 9.68
N ARG A 489 -31.41 12.10 8.95
CA ARG A 489 -31.17 12.24 7.51
C ARG A 489 -31.09 13.72 7.14
N LYS A 490 -30.36 14.00 6.08
CA LYS A 490 -30.32 15.31 5.45
C LYS A 490 -31.11 15.26 4.15
N ASN A 491 -32.06 16.18 3.97
CA ASN A 491 -32.85 16.26 2.74
C ASN A 491 -32.23 17.25 1.72
N ASP A 492 -32.78 17.30 0.51
CA ASP A 492 -32.30 18.16 -0.59
C ASP A 492 -32.36 19.66 -0.27
N LYS A 493 -33.10 20.05 0.78
CA LYS A 493 -33.18 21.43 1.28
C LYS A 493 -32.15 21.76 2.35
N GLU A 494 -31.15 20.88 2.56
CA GLU A 494 -30.16 20.96 3.64
C GLU A 494 -30.80 21.00 5.05
N GLU A 495 -32.06 20.58 5.18
CA GLU A 495 -32.69 20.39 6.47
C GLU A 495 -32.18 19.07 7.06
N VAL A 496 -31.78 19.10 8.33
CA VAL A 496 -31.41 17.89 9.06
C VAL A 496 -32.61 17.46 9.88
N GLU A 497 -33.10 16.27 9.56
CA GLU A 497 -34.25 15.63 10.17
C GLU A 497 -33.77 14.63 11.22
N PHE A 498 -34.46 14.60 12.35
CA PHE A 498 -34.19 13.69 13.47
C PHE A 498 -35.45 12.92 13.82
N PHE A 499 -35.30 11.62 14.01
CA PHE A 499 -36.33 10.72 14.50
C PHE A 499 -35.82 10.08 15.80
N VAL A 500 -36.27 10.59 16.94
CA VAL A 500 -35.86 10.11 18.26
C VAL A 500 -36.82 9.01 18.72
N MET A 501 -36.26 7.92 19.23
CA MET A 501 -36.98 6.71 19.56
C MET A 501 -36.43 6.04 20.82
N ASP A 502 -37.21 5.12 21.37
CA ASP A 502 -36.80 4.23 22.44
C ASP A 502 -35.78 3.23 21.90
N ARG A 503 -34.62 3.12 22.55
CA ARG A 503 -33.49 2.29 22.12
C ARG A 503 -33.82 0.80 22.09
N GLU A 504 -34.64 0.32 23.03
CA GLU A 504 -34.96 -1.10 23.15
C GLU A 504 -36.18 -1.46 22.29
N LYS A 505 -37.21 -0.61 22.32
CA LYS A 505 -38.51 -0.89 21.69
C LYS A 505 -38.61 -0.37 20.25
N GLY A 506 -37.78 0.58 19.85
CA GLY A 506 -37.81 1.24 18.54
C GLY A 506 -39.00 2.18 18.32
N ASN A 507 -39.88 2.35 19.31
CA ASN A 507 -41.04 3.22 19.19
C ASN A 507 -40.63 4.72 19.24
N PRO A 508 -41.28 5.60 18.47
CA PRO A 508 -41.00 7.03 18.49
C PRO A 508 -41.26 7.65 19.88
N LEU A 509 -40.42 8.61 20.29
CA LEU A 509 -40.54 9.28 21.59
C LEU A 509 -41.00 10.73 21.44
N LYS A 510 -42.21 11.03 21.92
CA LYS A 510 -42.78 12.38 21.99
C LYS A 510 -42.21 13.20 23.15
N GLY A 511 -41.98 14.50 22.93
CA GLY A 511 -41.63 15.44 24.00
C GLY A 511 -40.15 15.48 24.38
N VAL A 512 -39.26 14.81 23.65
CA VAL A 512 -37.81 14.88 23.86
C VAL A 512 -37.31 16.27 23.50
N LYS A 513 -36.59 16.91 24.42
CA LYS A 513 -35.96 18.21 24.19
C LYS A 513 -34.61 18.00 23.51
N ALA A 514 -34.41 18.66 22.37
CA ALA A 514 -33.14 18.67 21.64
C ALA A 514 -32.50 20.06 21.73
N LYS A 515 -31.46 20.21 22.56
CA LYS A 515 -30.67 21.45 22.66
C LYS A 515 -29.64 21.45 21.54
N LEU A 516 -29.69 22.47 20.70
CA LEU A 516 -28.87 22.58 19.49
C LEU A 516 -27.83 23.68 19.64
N TYR A 517 -26.60 23.44 19.19
CA TYR A 517 -25.52 24.42 19.25
C TYR A 517 -24.44 24.16 18.22
N PHE A 518 -23.63 25.16 17.90
CA PHE A 518 -22.50 25.06 16.97
C PHE A 518 -21.29 25.83 17.51
N GLU A 519 -20.10 25.50 17.01
CA GLU A 519 -18.89 26.26 17.32
C GLU A 519 -18.65 27.35 16.30
N LYS A 520 -18.30 28.55 16.77
CA LYS A 520 -17.83 29.66 15.92
C LYS A 520 -16.48 30.14 16.42
N TYR A 521 -15.51 30.29 15.52
CA TYR A 521 -14.21 30.84 15.87
C TYR A 521 -14.33 32.33 16.17
N ASN A 522 -13.96 32.73 17.39
CA ASN A 522 -13.88 34.11 17.79
C ASN A 522 -12.45 34.62 17.56
N TYR A 523 -12.25 35.40 16.49
CA TYR A 523 -10.94 35.94 16.11
C TYR A 523 -10.32 36.87 17.15
N THR A 524 -11.12 37.50 18.01
CA THR A 524 -10.64 38.40 19.06
C THR A 524 -9.97 37.61 20.19
N PHE A 525 -10.61 36.53 20.65
CA PHE A 525 -10.07 35.68 21.72
C PHE A 525 -9.25 34.51 21.21
N ARG A 526 -9.14 34.36 19.88
CA ARG A 526 -8.48 33.25 19.19
C ARG A 526 -8.94 31.87 19.66
N LYS A 527 -10.23 31.73 19.99
CA LYS A 527 -10.84 30.49 20.51
C LYS A 527 -12.20 30.22 19.86
N TYR A 528 -12.57 28.95 19.76
CA TYR A 528 -13.93 28.55 19.39
C TYR A 528 -14.90 28.82 20.54
N GLU A 529 -16.10 29.29 20.25
CA GLU A 529 -17.17 29.54 21.21
C GLU A 529 -18.45 28.80 20.82
N TRP A 530 -19.14 28.23 21.80
CA TRP A 530 -20.41 27.53 21.61
C TRP A 530 -21.56 28.54 21.48
N ILE A 531 -22.28 28.51 20.37
CA ILE A 531 -23.45 29.34 20.11
C ILE A 531 -24.69 28.45 20.06
N SER A 532 -25.71 28.80 20.84
CA SER A 532 -27.00 28.09 20.86
C SER A 532 -27.81 28.37 19.58
N LEU A 533 -28.35 27.31 18.97
CA LEU A 533 -29.36 27.36 17.91
C LEU A 533 -30.79 27.26 18.47
N GLY A 534 -30.93 27.18 19.79
CA GLY A 534 -32.20 26.99 20.48
C GLY A 534 -32.51 25.52 20.78
N THR A 535 -33.73 25.29 21.25
CA THR A 535 -34.22 23.96 21.65
C THR A 535 -35.40 23.56 20.78
N LYS A 536 -35.40 22.31 20.29
CA LYS A 536 -36.53 21.69 19.61
C LYS A 536 -37.18 20.63 20.50
N ILE A 537 -38.43 20.29 20.22
CA ILE A 537 -39.18 19.25 20.93
C ILE A 537 -39.73 18.28 19.89
N THR A 538 -39.59 16.99 20.12
CA THR A 538 -40.11 15.95 19.23
C THR A 538 -41.64 15.88 19.25
N ASP A 539 -42.23 15.66 18.08
CA ASP A 539 -43.67 15.42 17.92
C ASP A 539 -44.08 13.97 18.25
N GLU A 540 -45.32 13.57 17.91
CA GLU A 540 -45.85 12.22 18.18
C GLU A 540 -45.09 11.10 17.46
N ASN A 541 -44.41 11.43 16.36
CA ASN A 541 -43.57 10.51 15.60
C ASN A 541 -42.11 10.56 16.03
N GLY A 542 -41.80 11.20 17.16
CA GLY A 542 -40.43 11.39 17.61
C GLY A 542 -39.64 12.34 16.72
N PHE A 543 -40.33 13.14 15.89
CA PHE A 543 -39.70 13.89 14.81
C PHE A 543 -39.45 15.35 15.18
N PHE A 544 -38.31 15.87 14.76
CA PHE A 544 -38.09 17.31 14.58
C PHE A 544 -37.08 17.55 13.46
N LYS A 545 -36.99 18.82 13.02
CA LYS A 545 -36.00 19.22 12.01
C LYS A 545 -35.28 20.51 12.34
N VAL A 546 -34.08 20.64 11.79
CA VAL A 546 -33.20 21.80 11.89
C VAL A 546 -33.05 22.43 10.51
N MET A 547 -33.57 23.65 10.37
CA MET A 547 -33.46 24.43 9.12
C MET A 547 -32.00 24.83 8.85
N PRO A 548 -31.56 24.94 7.58
CA PRO A 548 -30.21 25.37 7.23
C PRO A 548 -29.91 26.78 7.76
N GLY A 549 -28.64 27.05 8.05
CA GLY A 549 -28.16 28.37 8.44
C GLY A 549 -28.00 29.33 7.25
N MET A 550 -27.80 30.63 7.53
CA MET A 550 -27.40 31.61 6.51
C MET A 550 -25.93 31.44 6.07
N GLU A 551 -25.14 30.74 6.86
CA GLU A 551 -23.75 30.39 6.62
C GLU A 551 -23.58 28.88 6.76
N TYR A 552 -22.49 28.36 6.18
CA TYR A 552 -22.05 27.01 6.43
C TYR A 552 -21.79 26.80 7.93
N ARG A 553 -22.31 25.71 8.51
CA ARG A 553 -22.07 25.36 9.91
C ARG A 553 -22.08 23.84 10.14
N ASN A 554 -21.36 23.43 11.18
CA ASN A 554 -21.52 22.14 11.83
C ASN A 554 -22.21 22.37 13.18
N PHE A 555 -23.32 21.71 13.45
CA PHE A 555 -24.01 21.81 14.73
C PHE A 555 -24.09 20.45 15.44
N TYR A 556 -24.46 20.46 16.70
CA TYR A 556 -24.56 19.29 17.58
C TYR A 556 -25.92 19.30 18.28
N ALA A 557 -26.35 18.13 18.75
CA ALA A 557 -27.62 17.95 19.46
C ALA A 557 -27.43 17.19 20.78
N ASP A 558 -27.99 17.74 21.85
CA ASP A 558 -28.17 17.07 23.15
C ASP A 558 -29.65 16.76 23.34
N PHE A 559 -29.98 15.49 23.54
CA PHE A 559 -31.33 15.04 23.83
C PHE A 559 -31.55 14.93 25.33
N SER A 560 -32.73 15.32 25.80
CA SER A 560 -33.18 15.05 27.17
C SER A 560 -34.69 14.77 27.25
N LEU A 561 -35.04 13.80 28.08
CA LEU A 561 -36.43 13.45 28.41
C LEU A 561 -36.49 13.03 29.88
N ASN A 562 -37.12 13.85 30.72
CA ASN A 562 -37.07 13.70 32.19
C ASN A 562 -35.60 13.67 32.68
N ASP A 563 -35.20 12.60 33.36
CA ASP A 563 -33.82 12.38 33.85
C ASP A 563 -32.90 11.71 32.83
N ASP A 564 -33.43 11.27 31.67
CA ASP A 564 -32.64 10.67 30.61
C ASP A 564 -31.99 11.75 29.74
N MET A 565 -30.69 11.60 29.47
CA MET A 565 -29.90 12.49 28.65
C MET A 565 -29.03 11.69 27.68
N LEU A 566 -28.85 12.22 26.49
CA LEU A 566 -27.94 11.67 25.49
C LEU A 566 -27.34 12.79 24.65
N ASN A 567 -26.02 12.93 24.71
CA ASN A 567 -25.29 13.74 23.73
C ASN A 567 -24.94 12.87 22.52
N THR A 568 -25.13 13.43 21.34
CA THR A 568 -24.85 12.72 20.09
C THR A 568 -23.35 12.57 19.84
N GLU A 569 -22.50 13.47 20.34
CA GLU A 569 -21.08 13.70 20.02
C GLU A 569 -20.78 13.84 18.51
N ASP A 570 -21.82 13.74 17.68
CA ASP A 570 -21.75 13.76 16.23
C ASP A 570 -22.03 15.19 15.76
N SER A 571 -21.22 15.64 14.79
CA SER A 571 -21.39 16.94 14.16
C SER A 571 -22.23 16.81 12.89
N TYR A 572 -23.29 17.62 12.79
CA TYR A 572 -24.19 17.65 11.63
C TYR A 572 -23.84 18.82 10.73
N TYR A 573 -23.35 18.49 9.54
CA TYR A 573 -22.95 19.45 8.52
C TYR A 573 -24.17 20.00 7.77
N GLN A 574 -24.29 21.34 7.69
CA GLN A 574 -25.30 22.02 6.87
C GLN A 574 -24.66 23.06 5.95
N TYR A 575 -24.91 22.92 4.65
CA TYR A 575 -24.64 23.99 3.69
C TYR A 575 -25.74 25.05 3.74
N LYS A 576 -25.42 26.23 3.21
CA LYS A 576 -26.43 27.24 2.93
C LYS A 576 -27.31 26.76 1.78
N TYR A 577 -28.61 26.62 2.04
CA TYR A 577 -29.59 26.29 1.02
C TYR A 577 -29.88 27.50 0.12
N TYR A 578 -29.88 27.28 -1.18
CA TYR A 578 -30.35 28.25 -2.18
C TYR A 578 -31.55 27.63 -2.89
N ASP A 579 -32.70 28.30 -2.82
CA ASP A 579 -33.89 27.91 -3.58
C ASP A 579 -33.62 28.12 -5.07
N ASN A 580 -33.21 27.06 -5.75
CA ASN A 580 -32.80 27.12 -7.14
C ASN A 580 -34.02 26.79 -8.00
N THR A 581 -34.83 27.80 -8.29
CA THR A 581 -35.85 27.76 -9.37
C THR A 581 -35.28 28.29 -10.69
N ARG A 582 -33.95 28.43 -10.79
CA ARG A 582 -33.28 28.99 -11.96
C ARG A 582 -33.20 27.95 -13.07
N THR A 583 -33.78 28.26 -14.22
CA THR A 583 -33.38 27.63 -15.48
C THR A 583 -32.03 28.20 -15.91
N TYR A 584 -31.10 27.35 -16.33
CA TYR A 584 -29.83 27.77 -16.89
C TYR A 584 -29.72 27.30 -18.35
N VAL A 585 -28.94 28.03 -19.13
CA VAL A 585 -28.65 27.66 -20.52
C VAL A 585 -27.42 26.77 -20.51
N ARG A 586 -27.46 25.68 -21.30
CA ARG A 586 -26.36 24.74 -21.47
C ARG A 586 -26.11 24.53 -22.95
N THR A 587 -24.84 24.60 -23.36
CA THR A 587 -24.41 24.25 -24.71
C THR A 587 -23.67 22.92 -24.69
N ILE A 588 -24.11 21.97 -25.52
CA ILE A 588 -23.42 20.69 -25.74
C ILE A 588 -22.72 20.78 -27.09
N PHE A 589 -21.40 20.68 -27.08
CA PHE A 589 -20.57 20.70 -28.27
C PHE A 589 -20.17 19.29 -28.70
N PHE A 590 -20.15 19.08 -30.01
CA PHE A 590 -19.63 17.92 -30.70
C PHE A 590 -18.60 18.37 -31.72
N THR A 591 -17.52 17.63 -31.87
CA THR A 591 -16.50 17.82 -32.89
C THR A 591 -16.44 16.58 -33.80
N ASP A 592 -15.95 16.72 -35.03
CA ASP A 592 -15.86 15.59 -35.97
C ASP A 592 -14.81 14.55 -35.56
N ARG A 593 -13.83 14.95 -34.73
CA ARG A 593 -12.74 14.11 -34.20
C ARG A 593 -12.34 14.56 -32.79
N ALA A 594 -11.78 13.63 -32.02
CA ALA A 594 -11.17 13.92 -30.72
C ALA A 594 -9.71 14.40 -30.81
N ILE A 595 -9.04 14.21 -31.96
CA ILE A 595 -7.63 14.59 -32.18
C ILE A 595 -7.41 15.18 -33.58
N TYR A 596 -6.60 16.25 -33.65
CA TYR A 596 -6.24 16.98 -34.87
C TYR A 596 -4.73 17.21 -34.93
N ARG A 597 -4.23 17.56 -36.11
CA ARG A 597 -2.88 18.11 -36.29
C ARG A 597 -2.91 19.64 -36.30
N PRO A 598 -1.78 20.31 -36.03
CA PRO A 598 -1.63 21.74 -36.32
C PRO A 598 -2.06 22.07 -37.77
N GLY A 599 -2.84 23.14 -37.93
CA GLY A 599 -3.37 23.62 -39.21
C GLY A 599 -4.61 22.90 -39.74
N GLN A 600 -5.10 21.87 -39.06
CA GLN A 600 -6.33 21.20 -39.47
C GLN A 600 -7.57 21.97 -39.05
N THR A 601 -8.65 21.81 -39.82
CA THR A 601 -9.95 22.36 -39.48
C THR A 601 -10.70 21.44 -38.52
N VAL A 602 -11.08 21.98 -37.37
CA VAL A 602 -12.01 21.40 -36.39
C VAL A 602 -13.41 21.80 -36.81
N TYR A 603 -14.25 20.83 -37.19
CA TYR A 603 -15.66 21.08 -37.41
C TYR A 603 -16.44 20.80 -36.13
N PHE A 604 -17.35 21.69 -35.76
CA PHE A 604 -18.15 21.52 -34.55
C PHE A 604 -19.63 21.79 -34.78
N LYS A 605 -20.44 21.15 -33.94
CA LYS A 605 -21.88 21.41 -33.80
C LYS A 605 -22.20 21.67 -32.32
N GLY A 606 -22.91 22.75 -32.04
CA GLY A 606 -23.44 23.07 -30.72
C GLY A 606 -24.94 22.87 -30.66
N ILE A 607 -25.43 22.28 -29.57
CA ILE A 607 -26.86 22.19 -29.22
C ILE A 607 -27.07 23.01 -27.96
N VAL A 608 -27.96 24.00 -28.01
CA VAL A 608 -28.27 24.87 -26.87
C VAL A 608 -29.60 24.47 -26.28
N LEU A 609 -29.54 24.12 -25.00
CA LEU A 609 -30.67 23.72 -24.19
C LEU A 609 -30.90 24.75 -23.08
N GLN A 610 -32.15 24.88 -22.68
CA GLN A 610 -32.54 25.50 -21.42
C GLN A 610 -32.97 24.37 -20.48
N THR A 611 -32.21 24.21 -19.41
CA THR A 611 -32.32 23.12 -18.45
C THR A 611 -32.81 23.68 -17.12
N ASP A 612 -33.79 23.02 -16.49
CA ASP A 612 -34.18 23.31 -15.12
C ASP A 612 -33.34 22.50 -14.11
N ASN A 613 -33.58 22.67 -12.81
CA ASN A 613 -32.83 21.94 -11.79
C ASN A 613 -33.25 20.47 -11.63
N GLU A 614 -34.30 20.03 -12.32
CA GLU A 614 -34.73 18.63 -12.42
C GLU A 614 -34.12 17.92 -13.65
N ASN A 615 -33.22 18.60 -14.37
CA ASN A 615 -32.64 18.16 -15.63
C ASN A 615 -33.64 17.99 -16.78
N ASN A 616 -34.82 18.62 -16.71
CA ASN A 616 -35.72 18.70 -17.85
C ASN A 616 -35.14 19.68 -18.87
N ASN A 617 -35.03 19.23 -20.12
CA ASN A 617 -34.38 19.98 -21.19
C ASN A 617 -35.41 20.50 -22.20
N SER A 618 -35.33 21.79 -22.49
CA SER A 618 -36.05 22.42 -23.60
C SER A 618 -35.07 23.02 -24.61
N ILE A 619 -35.36 22.92 -25.90
CA ILE A 619 -34.48 23.47 -26.96
C ILE A 619 -34.58 24.99 -27.01
N LYS A 620 -33.43 25.67 -27.14
CA LYS A 620 -33.35 27.13 -27.17
C LYS A 620 -33.06 27.63 -28.58
N THR A 621 -34.10 28.03 -29.30
CA THR A 621 -34.04 28.54 -30.69
C THR A 621 -33.71 30.04 -30.76
N ASN A 622 -33.16 30.53 -31.88
CA ASN A 622 -32.78 31.93 -32.09
C ASN A 622 -31.85 32.52 -31.00
N PHE A 623 -31.06 31.66 -30.34
CA PHE A 623 -30.13 32.03 -29.30
C PHE A 623 -28.78 32.44 -29.90
N GLN A 624 -28.31 33.64 -29.56
CA GLN A 624 -26.99 34.11 -29.98
C GLN A 624 -25.91 33.54 -29.05
N SER A 625 -24.94 32.81 -29.60
CA SER A 625 -23.78 32.30 -28.88
C SER A 625 -22.48 32.77 -29.54
N THR A 626 -21.48 33.08 -28.72
CA THR A 626 -20.13 33.40 -29.17
C THR A 626 -19.21 32.26 -28.78
N VAL A 627 -18.91 31.38 -29.75
CA VAL A 627 -18.02 30.25 -29.55
C VAL A 627 -16.59 30.74 -29.72
N THR A 628 -15.72 30.43 -28.75
CA THR A 628 -14.32 30.85 -28.71
C THR A 628 -13.43 29.62 -28.63
N PHE A 629 -12.39 29.59 -29.44
CA PHE A 629 -11.38 28.55 -29.45
C PHE A 629 -10.16 29.00 -28.63
N TYR A 630 -9.71 28.14 -27.71
CA TYR A 630 -8.57 28.36 -26.82
C TYR A 630 -7.48 27.32 -27.06
N ASP A 631 -6.23 27.77 -27.06
CA ASP A 631 -5.05 26.90 -27.19
C ASP A 631 -4.69 26.18 -25.88
N ALA A 632 -3.61 25.39 -25.89
CA ALA A 632 -3.13 24.63 -24.75
C ALA A 632 -2.72 25.50 -23.54
N ASN A 633 -2.49 26.80 -23.74
CA ASN A 633 -2.15 27.77 -22.68
C ASN A 633 -3.39 28.55 -22.19
N ASN A 634 -4.60 28.14 -22.56
CA ASN A 634 -5.84 28.90 -22.34
C ASN A 634 -5.86 30.28 -23.02
N GLN A 635 -5.07 30.49 -24.07
CA GLN A 635 -5.07 31.72 -24.84
C GLN A 635 -6.11 31.66 -25.96
N LYS A 636 -6.85 32.74 -26.14
CA LYS A 636 -7.86 32.86 -27.20
C LYS A 636 -7.19 32.84 -28.58
N VAL A 637 -7.55 31.86 -29.41
CA VAL A 637 -7.11 31.73 -30.80
C VAL A 637 -8.06 32.47 -31.75
N ALA A 638 -9.36 32.16 -31.68
CA ALA A 638 -10.38 32.71 -32.57
C ALA A 638 -11.76 32.68 -31.92
N SER A 639 -12.74 33.38 -32.52
CA SER A 639 -14.13 33.37 -32.04
C SER A 639 -15.14 33.56 -33.18
N LEU A 640 -16.29 32.90 -33.07
CA LEU A 640 -17.40 32.93 -34.03
C LEU A 640 -18.70 33.28 -33.31
N LYS A 641 -19.46 34.22 -33.88
CA LYS A 641 -20.82 34.53 -33.44
C LYS A 641 -21.81 33.71 -34.26
N LEU A 642 -22.61 32.89 -33.60
CA LEU A 642 -23.55 31.95 -34.21
C LEU A 642 -24.94 32.12 -33.59
N VAL A 643 -25.97 31.72 -34.33
CA VAL A 643 -27.37 31.75 -33.87
C VAL A 643 -27.97 30.36 -34.02
N THR A 644 -28.68 29.87 -33.01
CA THR A 644 -29.36 28.57 -33.08
C THR A 644 -30.54 28.57 -34.05
N ASN A 645 -30.70 27.48 -34.79
CA ASN A 645 -31.85 27.24 -35.67
C ASN A 645 -33.10 26.74 -34.91
N GLU A 646 -34.14 26.34 -35.66
CA GLU A 646 -35.40 25.81 -35.11
C GLU A 646 -35.26 24.54 -34.26
N TYR A 647 -34.13 23.83 -34.38
CA TYR A 647 -33.79 22.67 -33.55
C TYR A 647 -32.86 23.01 -32.38
N GLY A 648 -32.63 24.30 -32.09
CA GLY A 648 -31.74 24.75 -31.02
C GLY A 648 -30.26 24.48 -31.30
N THR A 649 -29.85 24.32 -32.56
CA THR A 649 -28.46 23.96 -32.93
C THR A 649 -27.77 25.02 -33.77
N PHE A 650 -26.45 25.11 -33.67
CA PHE A 650 -25.57 25.83 -34.59
C PHE A 650 -24.38 24.95 -34.99
N ASN A 651 -23.68 25.30 -36.06
CA ASN A 651 -22.43 24.65 -36.44
C ASN A 651 -21.41 25.69 -36.92
N GLY A 652 -20.14 25.30 -36.93
CA GLY A 652 -19.04 26.16 -37.38
C GLY A 652 -17.74 25.37 -37.46
N SER A 653 -16.65 26.09 -37.71
CA SER A 653 -15.32 25.48 -37.80
C SER A 653 -14.21 26.43 -37.37
N PHE A 654 -13.16 25.90 -36.77
CA PHE A 654 -11.92 26.62 -36.46
C PHE A 654 -10.72 25.93 -37.10
N VAL A 655 -9.68 26.67 -37.45
CA VAL A 655 -8.40 26.09 -37.87
C VAL A 655 -7.49 26.02 -36.64
N THR A 656 -6.92 24.85 -36.34
CA THR A 656 -5.94 24.71 -35.24
C THR A 656 -4.70 25.55 -35.55
N PRO A 657 -4.07 26.18 -34.53
CA PRO A 657 -2.88 26.97 -34.76
C PRO A 657 -1.74 26.11 -35.31
N ASN A 658 -0.93 26.68 -36.20
CA ASN A 658 0.27 26.04 -36.75
C ASN A 658 1.52 26.27 -35.89
N ASN A 659 1.41 27.10 -34.86
CA ASN A 659 2.48 27.52 -33.97
C ASN A 659 1.97 27.53 -32.52
N GLY A 660 2.88 27.33 -31.56
CA GLY A 660 2.54 27.23 -30.14
C GLY A 660 2.68 25.82 -29.59
N LEU A 661 2.21 25.61 -28.36
CA LEU A 661 2.27 24.30 -27.70
C LEU A 661 1.15 23.39 -28.22
N ASN A 662 1.53 22.17 -28.61
CA ASN A 662 0.59 21.07 -28.79
C ASN A 662 0.01 20.63 -27.44
N GLY A 663 -1.11 19.93 -27.48
CA GLY A 663 -1.78 19.43 -26.30
C GLY A 663 -3.28 19.54 -26.36
N GLN A 664 -3.92 19.46 -25.19
CA GLN A 664 -5.36 19.58 -25.05
C GLN A 664 -5.79 21.03 -25.27
N MET A 665 -6.64 21.24 -26.26
CA MET A 665 -7.26 22.53 -26.59
C MET A 665 -8.78 22.42 -26.46
N TYR A 666 -9.50 23.54 -26.49
CA TYR A 666 -10.97 23.48 -26.37
C TYR A 666 -11.68 24.63 -27.05
N ILE A 667 -12.92 24.36 -27.45
CA ILE A 667 -13.91 25.39 -27.79
C ILE A 667 -14.85 25.58 -26.61
N SER A 668 -15.28 26.81 -26.37
CA SER A 668 -16.29 27.12 -25.37
C SER A 668 -17.16 28.30 -25.78
N ASP A 669 -18.38 28.32 -25.25
CA ASP A 669 -19.17 29.55 -25.13
C ASP A 669 -19.43 29.82 -23.64
N THR A 670 -20.32 30.78 -23.34
CA THR A 670 -20.70 31.10 -21.95
C THR A 670 -21.39 29.94 -21.20
N HIS A 671 -21.85 28.90 -21.91
CA HIS A 671 -22.77 27.89 -21.39
C HIS A 671 -22.28 26.44 -21.61
N GLY A 672 -21.07 26.24 -22.15
CA GLY A 672 -20.48 24.91 -22.34
C GLY A 672 -19.11 24.94 -22.98
N SER A 673 -18.41 23.81 -22.93
CA SER A 673 -17.11 23.61 -23.57
C SER A 673 -16.94 22.18 -24.08
N ASN A 674 -16.02 21.98 -25.02
CA ASN A 674 -15.58 20.66 -25.46
C ASN A 674 -14.07 20.68 -25.75
N TYR A 675 -13.37 19.69 -25.21
CA TYR A 675 -11.92 19.54 -25.31
C TYR A 675 -11.56 18.53 -26.41
N PHE A 676 -10.47 18.80 -27.11
CA PHE A 676 -9.88 17.92 -28.12
C PHE A 676 -8.36 18.09 -28.12
N SER A 677 -7.63 17.07 -28.57
CA SER A 677 -6.16 17.11 -28.63
C SER A 677 -5.68 17.66 -29.97
N VAL A 678 -4.63 18.48 -29.95
CA VAL A 678 -3.89 18.89 -31.14
C VAL A 678 -2.46 18.40 -30.99
N GLU A 679 -2.09 17.41 -31.80
CA GLU A 679 -0.81 16.71 -31.68
C GLU A 679 -0.16 16.51 -33.05
N GLU A 680 1.17 16.48 -33.07
CA GLU A 680 1.93 15.98 -34.21
C GLU A 680 1.96 14.45 -34.17
N TYR A 681 0.91 13.82 -34.72
CA TYR A 681 0.82 12.37 -34.80
C TYR A 681 0.89 11.86 -36.24
N LYS A 682 1.59 10.76 -36.46
CA LYS A 682 1.52 9.98 -37.69
C LYS A 682 0.29 9.08 -37.62
N ARG A 683 -0.44 8.93 -38.73
CA ARG A 683 -1.56 7.97 -38.78
C ARG A 683 -0.95 6.57 -38.71
N PRO A 684 -1.40 5.71 -37.78
CA PRO A 684 -1.02 4.30 -37.77
C PRO A 684 -1.22 3.67 -39.14
N LYS A 685 -0.21 2.96 -39.64
CA LYS A 685 -0.29 2.22 -40.90
C LYS A 685 -0.78 0.79 -40.71
N PHE A 686 -0.61 0.24 -39.51
CA PHE A 686 -1.01 -1.10 -39.15
C PHE A 686 -1.53 -1.18 -37.71
N GLU A 687 -2.23 -2.26 -37.42
CA GLU A 687 -2.70 -2.63 -36.09
C GLU A 687 -2.12 -3.99 -35.69
N VAL A 688 -1.96 -4.18 -34.39
CA VAL A 688 -1.52 -5.44 -33.78
C VAL A 688 -2.62 -5.87 -32.83
N THR A 689 -3.12 -7.08 -33.01
CA THR A 689 -4.19 -7.63 -32.19
C THR A 689 -3.85 -9.04 -31.77
N PHE A 690 -4.29 -9.47 -30.59
CA PHE A 690 -4.24 -10.88 -30.21
C PHE A 690 -5.52 -11.58 -30.61
N LEU A 691 -5.41 -12.81 -31.11
CA LEU A 691 -6.58 -13.64 -31.37
C LEU A 691 -7.19 -14.10 -30.02
N PRO A 692 -8.52 -14.34 -29.96
CA PRO A 692 -9.15 -14.89 -28.78
C PRO A 692 -8.47 -16.19 -28.33
N ILE A 693 -8.19 -16.28 -27.04
CA ILE A 693 -7.53 -17.42 -26.43
C ILE A 693 -8.55 -18.56 -26.28
N LYS A 694 -8.50 -19.53 -27.20
CA LYS A 694 -9.44 -20.65 -27.25
C LYS A 694 -8.95 -21.83 -26.42
N GLY A 695 -9.82 -22.36 -25.58
CA GLY A 695 -9.59 -23.59 -24.82
C GLY A 695 -9.23 -23.36 -23.34
N SER A 696 -9.03 -24.47 -22.65
CA SER A 696 -8.78 -24.52 -21.21
C SER A 696 -7.34 -25.00 -20.99
N TYR A 697 -6.55 -24.25 -20.24
CA TYR A 697 -5.16 -24.58 -19.94
C TYR A 697 -5.02 -25.09 -18.53
N LYS A 698 -4.01 -25.93 -18.31
CA LYS A 698 -3.61 -26.40 -17.00
C LYS A 698 -2.28 -25.76 -16.60
N LEU A 699 -2.11 -25.55 -15.30
CA LEU A 699 -0.84 -25.10 -14.74
C LEU A 699 0.29 -26.11 -15.08
N GLU A 700 1.49 -25.59 -15.27
CA GLU A 700 2.70 -26.31 -15.72
C GLU A 700 2.65 -26.83 -17.18
N GLU A 701 1.63 -26.46 -17.96
CA GLU A 701 1.56 -26.76 -19.40
C GLU A 701 1.92 -25.55 -20.27
N VAL A 702 2.22 -25.83 -21.54
CA VAL A 702 2.53 -24.80 -22.54
C VAL A 702 1.24 -24.13 -23.02
N VAL A 703 1.18 -22.82 -22.84
CA VAL A 703 0.17 -21.93 -23.41
C VAL A 703 0.71 -21.36 -24.70
N ASN A 704 -0.12 -21.37 -25.75
CA ASN A 704 0.19 -20.79 -27.06
C ASN A 704 -0.71 -19.57 -27.26
N VAL A 705 -0.12 -18.40 -27.47
CA VAL A 705 -0.84 -17.15 -27.75
C VAL A 705 -0.46 -16.67 -29.14
N VAL A 706 -1.48 -16.42 -29.97
CA VAL A 706 -1.29 -16.00 -31.36
C VAL A 706 -1.75 -14.56 -31.50
N GLY A 707 -0.87 -13.70 -31.98
CA GLY A 707 -1.19 -12.35 -32.41
C GLY A 707 -1.14 -12.22 -33.93
N ASN A 708 -1.79 -11.20 -34.44
CA ASN A 708 -1.83 -10.84 -35.85
C ASN A 708 -1.51 -9.35 -36.01
N ALA A 709 -0.62 -9.05 -36.95
CA ALA A 709 -0.28 -7.69 -37.37
C ALA A 709 -0.72 -7.48 -38.82
N LYS A 710 -1.57 -6.48 -39.04
CA LYS A 710 -2.11 -6.18 -40.38
C LYS A 710 -2.24 -4.69 -40.59
N THR A 711 -1.99 -4.24 -41.82
CA THR A 711 -2.20 -2.86 -42.23
C THR A 711 -3.69 -2.50 -42.15
N TYR A 712 -4.03 -1.21 -41.97
CA TYR A 712 -5.44 -0.77 -41.99
C TYR A 712 -6.13 -0.97 -43.36
N SER A 713 -5.35 -1.22 -44.42
CA SER A 713 -5.85 -1.68 -45.73
C SER A 713 -6.14 -3.18 -45.81
N GLY A 714 -5.80 -3.96 -44.77
CA GLY A 714 -6.05 -5.39 -44.69
C GLY A 714 -4.91 -6.30 -45.15
N ALA A 715 -3.77 -5.75 -45.59
CA ALA A 715 -2.59 -6.56 -45.94
C ALA A 715 -1.83 -7.02 -44.69
N ALA A 716 -1.39 -8.28 -44.70
CA ALA A 716 -0.52 -8.86 -43.68
C ALA A 716 0.80 -8.10 -43.55
N LEU A 717 1.28 -7.92 -42.32
CA LEU A 717 2.62 -7.41 -42.07
C LEU A 717 3.59 -8.60 -41.98
N ASP A 718 4.26 -8.92 -43.09
CA ASP A 718 5.27 -9.98 -43.15
C ASP A 718 6.62 -9.51 -42.61
N GLU A 719 7.39 -10.43 -42.03
CA GLU A 719 8.74 -10.22 -41.44
C GLU A 719 8.86 -9.05 -40.43
N GLY A 720 7.78 -8.66 -39.79
CA GLY A 720 7.78 -7.65 -38.72
C GLY A 720 8.45 -8.18 -37.46
N GLU A 721 9.37 -7.41 -36.86
CA GLU A 721 10.05 -7.81 -35.62
C GLU A 721 9.07 -7.70 -34.45
N VAL A 722 8.90 -8.77 -33.68
CA VAL A 722 8.04 -8.83 -32.50
C VAL A 722 8.88 -8.99 -31.25
N LYS A 723 8.81 -8.04 -30.31
CA LYS A 723 9.40 -8.15 -28.97
C LYS A 723 8.30 -8.45 -27.97
N TYR A 724 8.49 -9.43 -27.09
CA TYR A 724 7.45 -9.83 -26.15
C TYR A 724 7.97 -10.13 -24.74
N ARG A 725 7.06 -10.00 -23.77
CA ARG A 725 7.25 -10.48 -22.39
C ARG A 725 5.94 -11.00 -21.81
N VAL A 726 6.04 -11.99 -20.93
CA VAL A 726 4.92 -12.67 -20.26
C VAL A 726 5.09 -12.53 -18.77
N VAL A 727 4.08 -11.99 -18.10
CA VAL A 727 4.12 -11.67 -16.68
C VAL A 727 2.96 -12.33 -15.95
N ARG A 728 3.24 -13.04 -14.86
CA ARG A 728 2.24 -13.68 -14.00
C ARG A 728 1.86 -12.78 -12.84
N ASN A 729 0.56 -12.68 -12.59
CA ASN A 729 -0.06 -12.18 -11.37
C ASN A 729 -1.07 -13.23 -10.85
N ALA A 730 -1.39 -13.24 -9.56
CA ALA A 730 -2.38 -14.14 -8.98
C ALA A 730 -3.57 -13.36 -8.41
N SER A 731 -4.76 -13.80 -8.77
CA SER A 731 -6.02 -13.32 -8.20
C SER A 731 -6.67 -14.42 -7.35
N PHE A 732 -7.44 -13.98 -6.36
CA PHE A 732 -8.08 -14.86 -5.39
C PHE A 732 -9.60 -14.68 -5.44
N PRO A 733 -10.38 -15.77 -5.32
CA PRO A 733 -11.82 -15.67 -5.22
C PRO A 733 -12.27 -14.81 -4.03
N TYR A 734 -13.37 -14.10 -4.20
CA TYR A 734 -13.89 -13.14 -3.22
C TYR A 734 -14.09 -13.75 -1.80
N TRP A 735 -14.50 -15.02 -1.73
CA TRP A 735 -14.76 -15.72 -0.47
C TRP A 735 -13.50 -15.96 0.38
N CYS A 736 -12.29 -15.88 -0.19
CA CYS A 736 -11.05 -16.07 0.55
C CYS A 736 -10.94 -15.11 1.73
N TYR A 737 -11.34 -13.84 1.55
CA TYR A 737 -11.34 -12.85 2.63
C TYR A 737 -12.37 -13.18 3.72
N TYR A 738 -13.56 -13.66 3.35
CA TYR A 738 -14.63 -13.98 4.30
C TYR A 738 -14.31 -15.18 5.19
N PHE A 739 -13.63 -16.19 4.64
CA PHE A 739 -13.27 -17.40 5.40
C PHE A 739 -11.97 -17.25 6.19
N TRP A 740 -10.99 -16.47 5.70
CA TRP A 740 -9.64 -16.42 6.28
C TRP A 740 -9.23 -15.04 6.84
N GLY A 741 -10.02 -13.99 6.60
CA GLY A 741 -9.80 -12.65 7.13
C GLY A 741 -8.68 -11.83 6.47
N TYR A 742 -8.07 -12.33 5.40
CA TYR A 742 -7.02 -11.62 4.64
C TYR A 742 -6.96 -12.08 3.18
N TRP A 743 -6.42 -11.23 2.30
CA TRP A 743 -6.08 -11.60 0.93
C TRP A 743 -4.67 -12.18 0.89
N PRO A 744 -4.46 -13.42 0.42
CA PRO A 744 -3.11 -13.88 0.13
C PRO A 744 -2.46 -12.93 -0.88
N GLN A 745 -1.15 -12.73 -0.77
CA GLN A 745 -0.40 -11.85 -1.66
C GLN A 745 0.46 -12.71 -2.58
N SER A 746 0.53 -12.36 -3.86
CA SER A 746 1.44 -12.94 -4.83
C SER A 746 2.19 -11.81 -5.51
N ALA A 747 3.52 -11.87 -5.47
CA ALA A 747 4.31 -10.91 -6.21
C ALA A 747 4.19 -11.16 -7.71
N GLU A 748 4.16 -10.07 -8.48
CA GLU A 748 4.27 -10.13 -9.94
C GLU A 748 5.60 -10.78 -10.33
N MET A 749 5.56 -11.72 -11.28
CA MET A 749 6.75 -12.45 -11.73
C MET A 749 6.78 -12.56 -13.25
N GLU A 750 7.91 -12.21 -13.87
CA GLU A 750 8.13 -12.47 -15.29
C GLU A 750 8.36 -13.97 -15.53
N ILE A 751 7.61 -14.53 -16.47
CA ILE A 751 7.62 -15.96 -16.81
C ILE A 751 8.50 -16.23 -18.02
N LYS A 752 8.44 -15.36 -19.02
CA LYS A 752 9.19 -15.48 -20.27
C LYS A 752 9.31 -14.13 -20.96
N ASN A 753 10.40 -13.91 -21.68
CA ASN A 753 10.55 -12.81 -22.62
C ASN A 753 11.28 -13.32 -23.88
N GLY A 754 11.26 -12.55 -24.97
CA GLY A 754 12.00 -12.90 -26.18
C GLY A 754 11.61 -12.06 -27.39
N THR A 755 12.09 -12.50 -28.56
CA THR A 755 11.72 -11.95 -29.86
C THR A 755 11.20 -13.05 -30.78
N THR A 756 10.34 -12.68 -31.73
CA THR A 756 9.87 -13.51 -32.84
C THR A 756 9.62 -12.61 -34.05
N THR A 757 9.23 -13.18 -35.18
CA THR A 757 8.78 -12.42 -36.36
C THR A 757 7.35 -12.80 -36.72
N THR A 758 6.68 -11.92 -37.45
CA THR A 758 5.42 -12.26 -38.11
C THR A 758 5.68 -13.15 -39.33
N ASP A 759 4.71 -13.99 -39.69
CA ASP A 759 4.72 -14.81 -40.90
C ASP A 759 4.03 -14.12 -42.09
N ASP A 760 3.87 -14.84 -43.20
CA ASP A 760 3.27 -14.37 -44.45
C ASP A 760 1.78 -13.97 -44.32
N ASN A 761 1.11 -14.41 -43.25
CA ASN A 761 -0.25 -14.01 -42.89
C ASN A 761 -0.28 -12.88 -41.86
N GLY A 762 0.89 -12.41 -41.41
CA GLY A 762 1.05 -11.42 -40.35
C GLY A 762 0.89 -12.01 -38.95
N ASP A 763 0.82 -13.34 -38.81
CA ASP A 763 0.64 -14.00 -37.53
C ASP A 763 1.98 -14.17 -36.80
N PHE A 764 1.96 -14.06 -35.48
CA PHE A 764 3.12 -14.35 -34.63
C PHE A 764 2.68 -15.17 -33.42
N LYS A 765 3.56 -16.08 -32.97
CA LYS A 765 3.26 -17.05 -31.90
C LYS A 765 4.17 -16.84 -30.70
N ILE A 766 3.56 -16.81 -29.52
CA ILE A 766 4.25 -16.67 -28.23
C ILE A 766 3.83 -17.84 -27.34
N ASP A 767 4.80 -18.71 -27.04
CA ASP A 767 4.58 -19.88 -26.20
C ASP A 767 5.24 -19.70 -24.83
N PHE A 768 4.54 -20.04 -23.75
CA PHE A 768 5.12 -20.02 -22.39
C PHE A 768 4.52 -21.11 -21.51
N ILE A 769 5.23 -21.52 -20.46
CA ILE A 769 4.73 -22.48 -19.47
C ILE A 769 3.95 -21.70 -18.41
N ALA A 770 2.69 -22.08 -18.15
CA ALA A 770 1.85 -21.45 -17.12
C ALA A 770 2.28 -21.89 -15.70
N LYS A 771 3.41 -21.36 -15.22
CA LYS A 771 3.95 -21.66 -13.88
C LYS A 771 3.18 -20.95 -12.76
N PRO A 772 2.54 -21.68 -11.83
CA PRO A 772 1.89 -21.08 -10.67
C PRO A 772 2.92 -20.50 -9.68
N ASP A 773 2.40 -19.76 -8.69
CA ASP A 773 3.15 -19.40 -7.49
C ASP A 773 2.98 -20.50 -6.43
N HIS A 774 4.00 -21.33 -6.26
CA HIS A 774 3.99 -22.45 -5.30
C HIS A 774 4.06 -22.00 -3.84
N SER A 775 4.38 -20.72 -3.56
CA SER A 775 4.31 -20.17 -2.20
C SER A 775 2.87 -20.04 -1.69
N ILE A 776 1.90 -20.01 -2.60
CA ILE A 776 0.48 -19.91 -2.29
C ILE A 776 -0.11 -21.30 -2.11
N ASN A 777 -0.72 -21.52 -0.95
CA ASN A 777 -1.41 -22.79 -0.70
C ASN A 777 -2.60 -22.97 -1.65
N LYS A 778 -2.66 -24.14 -2.31
CA LYS A 778 -3.74 -24.53 -3.25
C LYS A 778 -5.14 -24.41 -2.65
N LYS A 779 -5.29 -24.47 -1.32
CA LYS A 779 -6.56 -24.29 -0.61
C LYS A 779 -7.25 -22.96 -0.95
N PHE A 780 -6.49 -21.93 -1.31
CA PHE A 780 -7.02 -20.62 -1.70
C PHE A 780 -7.59 -20.58 -3.13
N SER A 781 -7.48 -21.68 -3.88
CA SER A 781 -7.92 -21.76 -5.30
C SER A 781 -7.51 -20.54 -6.14
N PRO A 782 -6.23 -20.14 -6.16
CA PRO A 782 -5.79 -18.97 -6.92
C PRO A 782 -6.01 -19.17 -8.42
N THR A 783 -6.36 -18.07 -9.10
CA THR A 783 -6.33 -17.97 -10.56
C THR A 783 -5.13 -17.13 -10.96
N TYR A 784 -4.25 -17.66 -11.80
CA TYR A 784 -3.06 -16.96 -12.26
C TYR A 784 -3.36 -16.30 -13.61
N SER A 785 -3.23 -14.99 -13.68
CA SER A 785 -3.27 -14.22 -14.93
C SER A 785 -1.86 -14.07 -15.49
N TYR A 786 -1.67 -14.45 -16.74
CA TYR A 786 -0.45 -14.28 -17.51
C TYR A 786 -0.69 -13.20 -18.56
N THR A 787 -0.13 -12.03 -18.32
CA THR A 787 -0.20 -10.88 -19.22
C THR A 787 0.91 -10.99 -20.24
N VAL A 788 0.54 -11.15 -21.51
CA VAL A 788 1.44 -11.22 -22.67
C VAL A 788 1.47 -9.85 -23.34
N TYR A 789 2.61 -9.19 -23.28
CA TYR A 789 2.88 -7.94 -23.98
C TYR A 789 3.62 -8.24 -25.28
N ALA A 790 3.24 -7.62 -26.38
CA ALA A 790 3.95 -7.70 -27.66
C ALA A 790 4.05 -6.32 -28.32
N ASP A 791 5.27 -5.96 -28.73
CA ASP A 791 5.60 -4.78 -29.53
C ASP A 791 6.04 -5.24 -30.92
N VAL A 792 5.31 -4.85 -31.96
CA VAL A 792 5.60 -5.22 -33.36
C VAL A 792 6.13 -4.01 -34.11
N VAL A 793 7.26 -4.17 -34.79
CA VAL A 793 7.96 -3.12 -35.54
C VAL A 793 7.92 -3.44 -37.04
N ASP A 794 7.45 -2.50 -37.86
CA ASP A 794 7.52 -2.63 -39.32
C ASP A 794 8.92 -2.32 -39.88
N ILE A 795 9.13 -2.62 -41.16
CA ILE A 795 10.38 -2.32 -41.88
C ILE A 795 10.74 -0.82 -41.91
N ASN A 796 9.80 0.07 -41.61
CA ASN A 796 10.01 1.53 -41.57
C ASN A 796 10.25 2.05 -40.14
N GLY A 797 10.35 1.16 -39.15
CA GLY A 797 10.55 1.50 -37.74
C GLY A 797 9.30 2.03 -37.02
N GLU A 798 8.10 1.85 -37.58
CA GLU A 798 6.84 2.12 -36.88
C GLU A 798 6.51 0.95 -35.94
N THR A 799 6.26 1.26 -34.66
CA THR A 799 5.98 0.25 -33.62
C THR A 799 4.55 0.37 -33.11
N HIS A 800 3.86 -0.76 -33.00
CA HIS A 800 2.56 -0.86 -32.32
C HIS A 800 2.58 -1.96 -31.27
N SER A 801 1.93 -1.70 -30.14
CA SER A 801 1.90 -2.60 -28.99
C SER A 801 0.51 -3.20 -28.80
N SER A 802 0.47 -4.45 -28.33
CA SER A 802 -0.76 -5.14 -27.95
C SER A 802 -0.54 -5.96 -26.67
N THR A 803 -1.63 -6.21 -25.95
CA THR A 803 -1.62 -7.00 -24.71
C THR A 803 -2.71 -8.06 -24.73
N ALA A 804 -2.38 -9.27 -24.29
CA ALA A 804 -3.35 -10.35 -24.05
C ALA A 804 -3.26 -10.84 -22.60
N TYR A 805 -4.38 -11.36 -22.09
CA TYR A 805 -4.48 -11.92 -20.75
C TYR A 805 -4.90 -13.39 -20.85
N VAL A 806 -4.07 -14.29 -20.32
CA VAL A 806 -4.41 -15.71 -20.19
C VAL A 806 -4.64 -16.04 -18.73
N TYR A 807 -5.78 -16.59 -18.38
CA TYR A 807 -6.10 -17.03 -17.02
C TYR A 807 -5.98 -18.55 -16.91
N VAL A 808 -5.19 -19.02 -15.95
CA VAL A 808 -4.95 -20.44 -15.67
C VAL A 808 -5.01 -20.68 -14.17
N GLY A 809 -5.72 -21.71 -13.73
CA GLY A 809 -5.90 -22.04 -12.33
C GLY A 809 -5.81 -23.54 -12.08
N TYR A 810 -5.96 -23.94 -10.81
CA TYR A 810 -6.06 -25.37 -10.46
C TYR A 810 -7.38 -26.00 -10.91
N LYS A 811 -8.39 -25.17 -11.19
CA LYS A 811 -9.68 -25.51 -11.78
C LYS A 811 -9.80 -24.73 -13.08
N ALA A 812 -10.24 -25.36 -14.17
CA ALA A 812 -10.28 -24.71 -15.48
C ALA A 812 -11.67 -24.20 -15.92
N LEU A 813 -12.67 -24.34 -15.05
CA LEU A 813 -14.07 -24.00 -15.34
C LEU A 813 -14.63 -23.08 -14.25
N ASN A 814 -15.40 -22.09 -14.68
CA ASN A 814 -16.21 -21.21 -13.84
C ASN A 814 -17.70 -21.56 -14.02
N ILE A 815 -18.43 -21.63 -12.90
CA ILE A 815 -19.90 -21.74 -12.89
C ILE A 815 -20.45 -20.37 -12.51
N ASN A 816 -21.32 -19.81 -13.35
CA ASN A 816 -21.98 -18.54 -13.05
C ASN A 816 -23.48 -18.76 -12.87
N ILE A 817 -24.01 -18.25 -11.75
CA ILE A 817 -25.41 -18.37 -11.34
C ILE A 817 -25.89 -16.99 -10.94
N SER A 818 -26.81 -16.43 -11.73
CA SER A 818 -27.32 -15.07 -11.52
C SER A 818 -28.55 -15.07 -10.61
N ILE A 819 -28.42 -15.67 -9.42
CA ILE A 819 -29.44 -15.58 -8.37
C ILE A 819 -29.19 -14.34 -7.50
N PRO A 820 -30.19 -13.47 -7.27
CA PRO A 820 -30.01 -12.30 -6.39
C PRO A 820 -29.91 -12.72 -4.93
N ASP A 821 -29.31 -11.88 -4.10
CA ASP A 821 -29.16 -12.13 -2.66
C ASP A 821 -30.51 -12.22 -1.92
N ILE A 822 -31.55 -11.59 -2.48
CA ILE A 822 -32.92 -11.60 -1.97
C ILE A 822 -33.86 -12.01 -3.12
N VAL A 823 -34.62 -13.09 -2.93
CA VAL A 823 -35.53 -13.69 -3.91
C VAL A 823 -36.97 -13.64 -3.37
N ASN A 824 -37.87 -12.98 -4.10
CA ASN A 824 -39.30 -13.08 -3.82
C ASN A 824 -39.83 -14.41 -4.36
N LYS A 825 -40.37 -15.26 -3.49
CA LYS A 825 -40.89 -16.59 -3.87
C LYS A 825 -42.09 -16.55 -4.83
N ASN A 826 -42.77 -15.41 -4.91
CA ASN A 826 -43.92 -15.15 -5.78
C ASN A 826 -43.51 -14.54 -7.14
N SER A 827 -42.21 -14.29 -7.37
CA SER A 827 -41.68 -13.63 -8.56
C SER A 827 -41.10 -14.61 -9.60
N VAL A 828 -39.96 -14.27 -10.23
CA VAL A 828 -39.30 -15.08 -11.25
C VAL A 828 -38.63 -16.31 -10.64
N ASP A 829 -38.95 -17.50 -11.14
CA ASP A 829 -38.41 -18.79 -10.67
C ASP A 829 -37.24 -19.32 -11.50
N THR A 830 -36.83 -18.58 -12.53
CA THR A 830 -35.83 -18.98 -13.52
C THR A 830 -34.68 -17.97 -13.54
N PHE A 831 -33.45 -18.46 -13.37
CA PHE A 831 -32.22 -17.66 -13.25
C PHE A 831 -31.20 -18.08 -14.30
N ASP A 832 -30.38 -17.14 -14.78
CA ASP A 832 -29.31 -17.46 -15.72
C ASP A 832 -28.26 -18.36 -15.07
N PHE A 833 -27.89 -19.41 -15.81
CA PHE A 833 -26.95 -20.42 -15.37
C PHE A 833 -26.07 -20.84 -16.55
N TYR A 834 -24.79 -20.48 -16.51
CA TYR A 834 -23.87 -20.81 -17.60
C TYR A 834 -22.48 -21.10 -17.06
N THR A 835 -21.68 -21.76 -17.90
CA THR A 835 -20.32 -22.16 -17.57
C THR A 835 -19.36 -21.61 -18.61
N THR A 836 -18.24 -21.10 -18.14
CA THR A 836 -17.15 -20.58 -18.99
C THR A 836 -15.85 -21.19 -18.54
N ASN A 837 -14.86 -21.23 -19.43
CA ASN A 837 -13.48 -21.42 -18.98
C ASN A 837 -13.00 -20.17 -18.23
N LEU A 838 -11.77 -20.21 -17.71
CA LEU A 838 -11.18 -19.05 -17.01
C LEU A 838 -10.94 -17.82 -17.91
N ASN A 839 -10.92 -18.00 -19.23
CA ASN A 839 -10.73 -16.93 -20.22
C ASN A 839 -12.05 -16.32 -20.71
N GLY A 840 -13.19 -16.69 -20.12
CA GLY A 840 -14.51 -16.15 -20.47
C GLY A 840 -15.21 -16.79 -21.66
N GLU A 841 -14.59 -17.79 -22.30
CA GLU A 841 -15.20 -18.53 -23.40
C GLU A 841 -16.23 -19.54 -22.85
N PRO A 842 -17.44 -19.64 -23.44
CA PRO A 842 -18.43 -20.63 -23.04
C PRO A 842 -17.89 -22.06 -23.14
N GLU A 843 -17.89 -22.80 -22.03
CA GLU A 843 -17.47 -24.20 -21.98
C GLU A 843 -18.63 -25.03 -21.40
N PRO A 844 -19.32 -25.86 -22.21
CA PRO A 844 -20.45 -26.66 -21.72
C PRO A 844 -20.04 -27.65 -20.63
N ALA A 845 -20.86 -27.79 -19.60
CA ALA A 845 -20.66 -28.70 -18.49
C ALA A 845 -21.97 -29.35 -18.06
N GLN A 846 -21.85 -30.54 -17.47
CA GLN A 846 -22.95 -31.29 -16.90
C GLN A 846 -22.65 -31.55 -15.42
N GLY A 847 -23.65 -31.38 -14.58
CA GLY A 847 -23.47 -31.51 -13.14
C GLY A 847 -24.79 -31.46 -12.43
N ASN A 848 -24.74 -31.13 -11.15
CA ASN A 848 -25.90 -31.14 -10.28
C ASN A 848 -25.96 -29.86 -9.45
N VAL A 849 -27.16 -29.31 -9.28
CA VAL A 849 -27.44 -28.17 -8.40
C VAL A 849 -28.34 -28.62 -7.27
N LYS A 850 -27.92 -28.31 -6.04
CA LYS A 850 -28.69 -28.54 -4.82
C LYS A 850 -28.98 -27.24 -4.13
N VAL A 851 -30.20 -27.07 -3.63
CA VAL A 851 -30.57 -25.96 -2.74
C VAL A 851 -31.01 -26.54 -1.41
N TRP A 852 -30.43 -26.01 -0.33
CA TRP A 852 -30.75 -26.38 1.04
C TRP A 852 -31.27 -25.17 1.80
N ALA A 853 -32.37 -25.34 2.53
CA ALA A 853 -32.74 -24.41 3.58
C ALA A 853 -31.70 -24.49 4.71
N LEU A 854 -31.37 -23.34 5.30
CA LEU A 854 -30.50 -23.26 6.46
C LEU A 854 -31.32 -23.23 7.75
N LYS A 855 -30.81 -23.91 8.78
CA LYS A 855 -31.41 -23.90 10.11
C LYS A 855 -31.12 -22.56 10.80
N MET A 856 -32.04 -21.62 10.63
CA MET A 856 -31.94 -20.30 11.26
C MET A 856 -32.00 -20.40 12.78
N PRO A 857 -31.37 -19.47 13.52
CA PRO A 857 -31.53 -19.40 14.95
C PRO A 857 -32.96 -19.03 15.34
N ASN A 858 -33.46 -19.61 16.44
CA ASN A 858 -34.82 -19.38 16.94
C ASN A 858 -35.05 -18.01 17.61
N LYS A 859 -34.01 -17.16 17.64
CA LYS A 859 -34.03 -15.81 18.18
C LYS A 859 -33.13 -14.91 17.32
N TYR A 860 -33.34 -13.61 17.42
CA TYR A 860 -32.43 -12.66 16.81
C TYR A 860 -31.17 -12.52 17.66
N TYR A 861 -30.07 -12.19 16.98
CA TYR A 861 -28.81 -11.85 17.62
C TYR A 861 -28.40 -10.45 17.18
N ARG A 862 -27.92 -9.66 18.14
CA ARG A 862 -27.34 -8.35 17.88
C ARG A 862 -26.00 -8.52 17.15
N THR A 863 -25.75 -7.67 16.17
CA THR A 863 -24.45 -7.61 15.48
C THR A 863 -23.36 -7.23 16.46
N ALA A 864 -22.30 -8.03 16.53
CA ALA A 864 -21.16 -7.74 17.41
C ALA A 864 -20.41 -6.49 16.92
N LEU A 865 -20.15 -5.57 17.84
CA LEU A 865 -19.43 -4.31 17.56
C LEU A 865 -17.90 -4.48 17.57
N TRP A 866 -17.40 -5.64 17.96
CA TRP A 866 -15.99 -5.98 17.98
C TRP A 866 -15.77 -7.48 17.77
N THR A 867 -14.56 -7.84 17.35
CA THR A 867 -14.14 -9.24 17.30
C THR A 867 -14.06 -9.83 18.71
N LYS A 868 -14.47 -11.09 18.84
CA LYS A 868 -14.39 -11.83 20.10
C LYS A 868 -12.94 -11.95 20.55
N GLY A 869 -12.73 -11.93 21.86
CA GLY A 869 -11.43 -12.15 22.48
C GLY A 869 -11.15 -13.63 22.74
N ASP A 870 -9.87 -13.99 22.85
CA ASP A 870 -9.39 -15.33 23.15
C ASP A 870 -9.50 -15.69 24.63
N LYS A 871 -9.54 -14.68 25.51
CA LYS A 871 -9.73 -14.85 26.96
C LYS A 871 -11.21 -14.86 27.33
N LYS A 872 -11.61 -15.88 28.08
CA LYS A 872 -12.99 -16.07 28.55
C LYS A 872 -13.12 -15.66 30.01
N PHE A 873 -13.42 -14.38 30.27
CA PHE A 873 -13.66 -13.87 31.63
C PHE A 873 -15.10 -14.10 32.12
N ILE A 874 -16.03 -14.41 31.22
CA ILE A 874 -17.44 -14.72 31.53
C ILE A 874 -17.68 -16.19 31.15
N THR A 875 -18.29 -16.95 32.06
CA THR A 875 -18.65 -18.34 31.77
C THR A 875 -19.73 -18.39 30.69
N LYS A 876 -19.82 -19.48 29.93
CA LYS A 876 -20.85 -19.63 28.89
C LYS A 876 -22.27 -19.52 29.49
N GLU A 877 -22.47 -20.08 30.67
CA GLU A 877 -23.76 -20.08 31.36
C GLU A 877 -24.17 -18.66 31.79
N ASP A 878 -23.26 -17.91 32.40
CA ASP A 878 -23.50 -16.52 32.80
C ASP A 878 -23.68 -15.62 31.57
N TYR A 879 -22.89 -15.83 30.52
CA TYR A 879 -23.01 -15.06 29.28
C TYR A 879 -24.39 -15.20 28.65
N LEU A 880 -24.88 -16.44 28.50
CA LEU A 880 -26.19 -16.70 27.89
C LEU A 880 -27.36 -16.19 28.75
N LYS A 881 -27.15 -16.08 30.07
CA LYS A 881 -28.12 -15.54 31.01
C LYS A 881 -28.16 -14.02 30.99
N ASP A 882 -27.01 -13.37 31.05
CA ASP A 882 -26.89 -11.91 31.16
C ASP A 882 -27.03 -11.21 29.80
N PHE A 883 -26.62 -11.86 28.70
CA PHE A 883 -26.64 -11.31 27.34
C PHE A 883 -27.43 -12.22 26.37
N PRO A 884 -28.73 -12.42 26.59
CA PRO A 884 -29.52 -13.41 25.87
C PRO A 884 -29.66 -13.15 24.37
N ILE A 885 -29.42 -11.93 23.90
CA ILE A 885 -29.50 -11.54 22.48
C ILE A 885 -28.13 -11.29 21.84
N ASP A 886 -27.03 -11.47 22.57
CA ASP A 886 -25.69 -11.30 22.02
C ASP A 886 -25.11 -12.64 21.54
N VAL A 887 -24.31 -12.56 20.48
CA VAL A 887 -23.60 -13.72 19.92
C VAL A 887 -22.55 -14.19 20.93
N TYR A 888 -22.53 -15.48 21.28
CA TYR A 888 -21.48 -16.03 22.14
C TYR A 888 -20.36 -16.65 21.32
N GLU A 889 -20.67 -17.48 20.32
CA GLU A 889 -19.68 -18.02 19.38
C GLU A 889 -19.94 -17.44 17.99
N GLU A 890 -20.71 -18.12 17.16
CA GLU A 890 -20.99 -17.74 15.77
C GLU A 890 -22.43 -18.10 15.39
N GLU A 891 -23.36 -17.99 16.34
CA GLU A 891 -24.75 -18.39 16.14
C GLU A 891 -25.44 -17.61 15.01
N ASN A 892 -25.00 -16.40 14.72
CA ASN A 892 -25.49 -15.57 13.60
C ASN A 892 -24.67 -15.73 12.31
N ASN A 893 -23.64 -16.58 12.27
CA ASN A 893 -22.83 -16.78 11.07
C ASN A 893 -23.51 -17.76 10.11
N LYS A 894 -24.27 -17.22 9.15
CA LYS A 894 -25.00 -18.00 8.14
C LYS A 894 -24.14 -18.98 7.34
N TYR A 895 -22.84 -18.73 7.21
CA TYR A 895 -21.92 -19.63 6.51
C TYR A 895 -21.63 -20.94 7.28
N LYS A 896 -21.92 -20.97 8.58
CA LYS A 896 -21.72 -22.12 9.48
C LYS A 896 -23.02 -22.82 9.90
N TRP A 897 -24.18 -22.33 9.46
CA TRP A 897 -25.46 -22.93 9.80
C TRP A 897 -25.63 -24.31 9.18
N GLU A 898 -26.27 -25.20 9.94
CA GLU A 898 -26.61 -26.54 9.47
C GLU A 898 -27.62 -26.46 8.32
N LYS A 899 -27.41 -27.30 7.30
CA LYS A 899 -28.38 -27.50 6.22
C LYS A 899 -29.54 -28.34 6.77
N SER A 900 -30.76 -27.81 6.76
CA SER A 900 -31.93 -28.45 7.36
C SER A 900 -32.65 -29.37 6.36
N SER A 901 -33.22 -28.80 5.31
CA SER A 901 -33.99 -29.52 4.29
C SER A 901 -33.45 -29.20 2.89
N LYS A 902 -33.30 -30.25 2.06
CA LYS A 902 -32.97 -30.10 0.64
C LYS A 902 -34.27 -29.82 -0.11
N VAL A 903 -34.41 -28.61 -0.64
CA VAL A 903 -35.62 -28.13 -1.33
C VAL A 903 -35.50 -28.22 -2.85
N TYR A 904 -34.28 -28.43 -3.37
CA TYR A 904 -34.01 -28.58 -4.80
C TYR A 904 -32.83 -29.53 -5.01
N ASP A 905 -32.94 -30.46 -5.96
CA ASP A 905 -31.85 -31.34 -6.40
C ASP A 905 -32.10 -31.75 -7.85
N HIS A 906 -31.43 -31.09 -8.80
CA HIS A 906 -31.60 -31.36 -10.22
C HIS A 906 -30.27 -31.26 -10.97
N ASP A 907 -30.16 -32.10 -11.99
CA ASP A 907 -29.04 -32.05 -12.92
C ASP A 907 -29.18 -30.88 -13.89
N PHE A 908 -28.04 -30.31 -14.29
CA PHE A 908 -27.96 -29.26 -15.30
C PHE A 908 -27.09 -29.71 -16.48
N ASN A 909 -27.38 -29.14 -17.65
CA ASN A 909 -26.55 -29.29 -18.85
C ASN A 909 -26.52 -27.98 -19.64
N THR A 910 -25.43 -27.23 -19.49
CA THR A 910 -25.26 -25.90 -20.11
C THR A 910 -25.09 -25.94 -21.62
N ALA A 911 -24.87 -27.12 -22.22
CA ALA A 911 -24.92 -27.29 -23.68
C ALA A 911 -26.34 -27.10 -24.23
N THR A 912 -27.35 -27.47 -23.43
CA THR A 912 -28.76 -27.49 -23.85
C THR A 912 -29.57 -26.32 -23.30
N LYS A 913 -29.25 -25.86 -22.08
CA LYS A 913 -30.03 -24.84 -21.38
C LYS A 913 -29.10 -23.97 -20.53
N LYS A 914 -29.13 -22.66 -20.75
CA LYS A 914 -28.31 -21.66 -20.03
C LYS A 914 -29.05 -20.98 -18.88
N SER A 915 -29.99 -21.70 -18.26
CA SER A 915 -30.85 -21.18 -17.20
C SER A 915 -31.25 -22.32 -16.26
N ILE A 916 -31.36 -22.03 -14.98
CA ILE A 916 -31.88 -22.94 -13.98
C ILE A 916 -33.23 -22.46 -13.47
N ARG A 917 -34.21 -23.36 -13.42
CA ARG A 917 -35.53 -23.08 -12.85
C ARG A 917 -35.62 -23.74 -11.49
N LEU A 918 -35.78 -22.95 -10.43
CA LEU A 918 -36.06 -23.43 -9.08
C LEU A 918 -37.52 -23.87 -9.01
N LEU A 919 -37.78 -25.13 -9.40
CA LEU A 919 -39.11 -25.72 -9.36
C LEU A 919 -39.69 -25.62 -7.94
N HIS A 920 -40.98 -25.33 -7.85
CA HIS A 920 -41.70 -25.21 -6.58
C HIS A 920 -41.17 -24.09 -5.65
N LEU A 921 -40.57 -23.01 -6.20
CA LEU A 921 -40.12 -21.87 -5.40
C LEU A 921 -41.21 -21.28 -4.50
N GLN A 922 -42.48 -21.29 -4.94
CA GLN A 922 -43.64 -20.85 -4.14
C GLN A 922 -43.88 -21.73 -2.89
N GLU A 923 -43.35 -22.94 -2.83
CA GLU A 923 -43.43 -23.84 -1.67
C GLU A 923 -42.27 -23.62 -0.68
N PHE A 924 -41.25 -22.83 -1.05
CA PHE A 924 -40.11 -22.54 -0.16
C PHE A 924 -40.60 -21.69 1.00
N THR A 925 -40.24 -22.06 2.22
CA THR A 925 -40.52 -21.25 3.40
C THR A 925 -39.61 -20.02 3.39
N PRO A 926 -40.09 -18.82 3.75
CA PRO A 926 -39.22 -17.66 3.91
C PRO A 926 -38.05 -17.95 4.85
N GLY A 927 -36.84 -17.53 4.48
CA GLY A 927 -35.62 -17.88 5.21
C GLY A 927 -34.36 -17.87 4.35
N TYR A 928 -33.26 -18.30 4.97
CA TYR A 928 -31.96 -18.39 4.33
C TYR A 928 -31.75 -19.74 3.63
N TYR A 929 -31.15 -19.69 2.44
CA TYR A 929 -30.85 -20.84 1.61
C TYR A 929 -29.40 -20.81 1.12
N VAL A 930 -28.86 -22.00 0.88
CA VAL A 930 -27.58 -22.19 0.20
C VAL A 930 -27.78 -23.03 -1.06
N LEU A 931 -27.35 -22.49 -2.19
CA LEU A 931 -27.27 -23.18 -3.48
C LEU A 931 -25.84 -23.67 -3.67
N GLU A 932 -25.67 -24.95 -3.99
CA GLU A 932 -24.41 -25.57 -4.36
C GLU A 932 -24.51 -26.16 -5.75
N ALA A 933 -23.73 -25.65 -6.69
CA ALA A 933 -23.58 -26.24 -8.03
C ALA A 933 -22.26 -26.99 -8.11
N ILE A 934 -22.30 -28.27 -8.50
CA ILE A 934 -21.13 -29.15 -8.55
C ILE A 934 -21.03 -29.76 -9.94
N THR A 935 -19.84 -29.70 -10.53
CA THR A 935 -19.50 -30.35 -11.80
C THR A 935 -18.01 -30.71 -11.82
N LYS A 936 -17.52 -31.20 -12.95
CA LYS A 936 -16.10 -31.42 -13.19
C LYS A 936 -15.65 -30.59 -14.39
N ASP A 937 -14.45 -30.03 -14.29
CA ASP A 937 -13.82 -29.40 -15.45
C ASP A 937 -13.31 -30.43 -16.46
N LYS A 938 -12.80 -29.96 -17.59
CA LYS A 938 -12.27 -30.79 -18.68
C LYS A 938 -11.09 -31.69 -18.24
N PHE A 939 -10.43 -31.37 -17.13
CA PHE A 939 -9.32 -32.13 -16.54
C PHE A 939 -9.76 -33.08 -15.42
N GLY A 940 -11.07 -33.21 -15.17
CA GLY A 940 -11.65 -34.07 -14.16
C GLY A 940 -11.56 -33.51 -12.73
N GLN A 941 -11.16 -32.25 -12.55
CA GLN A 941 -11.16 -31.60 -11.24
C GLN A 941 -12.58 -31.18 -10.86
N GLU A 942 -12.95 -31.38 -9.60
CA GLU A 942 -14.25 -30.94 -9.09
C GLU A 942 -14.32 -29.40 -9.03
N VAL A 943 -15.36 -28.85 -9.65
CA VAL A 943 -15.68 -27.43 -9.60
C VAL A 943 -17.00 -27.27 -8.85
N LYS A 944 -16.95 -26.48 -7.78
CA LYS A 944 -18.06 -26.21 -6.88
C LYS A 944 -18.24 -24.71 -6.73
N GLU A 945 -19.47 -24.24 -6.96
CA GLU A 945 -19.91 -22.87 -6.71
C GLU A 945 -20.96 -22.87 -5.59
N VAL A 946 -20.85 -21.92 -4.66
CA VAL A 946 -21.73 -21.80 -3.49
C VAL A 946 -22.31 -20.40 -3.40
N LYS A 947 -23.63 -20.28 -3.40
CA LYS A 947 -24.37 -19.01 -3.29
C LYS A 947 -25.34 -19.05 -2.11
N TYR A 948 -25.31 -18.04 -1.27
CA TYR A 948 -26.26 -17.85 -0.16
C TYR A 948 -27.26 -16.77 -0.55
N PHE A 949 -28.54 -17.01 -0.32
CA PHE A 949 -29.61 -16.06 -0.64
C PHE A 949 -30.77 -16.18 0.36
N THR A 950 -31.57 -15.13 0.45
CA THR A 950 -32.77 -15.07 1.30
C THR A 950 -34.00 -15.20 0.42
N VAL A 951 -34.93 -16.06 0.81
CA VAL A 951 -36.25 -16.14 0.19
C VAL A 951 -37.25 -15.41 1.08
N PHE A 952 -38.07 -14.55 0.49
CA PHE A 952 -39.14 -13.83 1.18
C PHE A 952 -40.46 -13.88 0.43
N ASP A 953 -41.55 -13.57 1.13
CA ASP A 953 -42.89 -13.39 0.59
C ASP A 953 -43.32 -11.94 0.84
N ASP A 954 -43.79 -11.25 -0.20
CA ASP A 954 -44.23 -9.85 -0.14
C ASP A 954 -45.61 -9.66 0.51
N ILE A 955 -46.35 -10.74 0.75
CA ILE A 955 -47.66 -10.73 1.40
C ILE A 955 -47.54 -11.09 2.89
N GLU A 956 -46.46 -11.76 3.30
CA GLU A 956 -46.27 -12.15 4.69
C GLU A 956 -46.00 -10.93 5.60
N LYS A 957 -46.57 -10.98 6.81
CA LYS A 957 -46.42 -9.93 7.84
C LYS A 957 -45.18 -10.12 8.72
N TYR A 958 -44.40 -11.17 8.45
CA TYR A 958 -43.23 -11.53 9.23
C TYR A 958 -41.98 -11.36 8.37
N ILE A 959 -40.90 -10.91 8.98
CA ILE A 959 -39.59 -10.84 8.32
C ILE A 959 -39.10 -12.25 7.99
N PRO A 960 -38.48 -12.47 6.82
CA PRO A 960 -38.04 -13.81 6.40
C PRO A 960 -36.88 -14.35 7.25
N VAL A 961 -36.17 -13.48 7.97
CA VAL A 961 -34.95 -13.80 8.72
C VAL A 961 -34.96 -13.11 10.08
N ASN A 962 -34.40 -13.76 11.09
CA ASN A 962 -34.29 -13.23 12.46
C ASN A 962 -33.07 -12.30 12.61
N GLU A 963 -32.98 -11.28 11.76
CA GLU A 963 -31.88 -10.29 11.76
C GLU A 963 -32.41 -8.88 12.02
N ILE A 964 -31.64 -8.08 12.75
CA ILE A 964 -31.88 -6.64 12.92
C ILE A 964 -31.06 -5.93 11.84
N GLY A 965 -31.72 -5.11 11.02
CA GLY A 965 -31.11 -4.35 9.92
C GLY A 965 -30.23 -3.19 10.37
#